data_AF-A0A931XIE9-F1
#
_entry.id   AF-A0A931XIE9-F1
#
_cell.length_a   1.000
_cell.length_b   1.000
_cell.length_c   1.000
_cell.angle_alpha   90.00
_cell.angle_beta   90.00
_cell.angle_gamma   90.00
#
_symmetry.space_group_name_H-M   'P 1'
#
loop_
_entity.id
_entity.type
_entity.pdbx_description
1 polymer ?
#
loop_
_entity_poly.entity_id
_entity_poly.type
_entity_poly.pdbx_seq_one_letter_code
_entity_poly.pdbx_strand_id
1 'polypeptide(L)'
;MRGQHSARGKSGLPPGRGRGSSVSSIICYLIGLSHIDPVKNRLFFKRFLNEDLQAVPDIDLDFARDIRERLIVRVYEHYGHDHAALVCSFATYHLRSAVRDLGKALGLPPAAIDKLARLSEGGKARTVRAELRSIPEFHGQAEGPLWEHLADLAAQLDGMPRHVSQHVGGMLISSRPLIELLPVQPAAMPGRFICQWDKDSCDDARFVKIDFLALGMLSLVEECLELIWQTRGEKLDLAGLSYDDPAVYDAICQGDTVGLFQIESRAQIQMLPRTQPRSLDDLAVQVAIVRPGPIVGGAVNPYVRRREMVRRNPRYEPRADHPLIDGLLRDTLGVILYQDQVLEVAVRVGGFTAGEADQFRRAMSRRRSLAAMERFRLRFLDGAHQRGVPRRVAERIFDKLLAFSEFGFPKSHAYAFAVLAYQSAWLRYSYPAEYYAALIDNQPMGFYPVHVLVNDAKRHGIAVQRVSINRSGVRCTPGAGQLLPGLTTVRGLGERLAQALVAEREAHGPFRSLGDLLRRTGIPYAVAESLIAVGALGAFGLGRRELLWQLGLLLPQSAAAPAAAGTPRGPTGRPRQLALALPTEQDMVRLGDMSAWERVVADYRILGLSPSFHPLGLLRDDLPPAILPAAALRSVPDGHAVRTAGLVVCRQRPGTAKGFLFL
;
A
#
# COMPACT_ATOMS: atom_id res chain seq x y z
N MET A 1 10.79 19.27 -12.71
CA MET A 1 11.23 18.21 -11.77
C MET A 1 12.23 18.84 -10.83
N ARG A 2 12.24 18.49 -9.54
CA ARG A 2 13.10 19.14 -8.54
C ARG A 2 14.54 19.15 -9.09
N GLY A 3 15.11 20.34 -9.30
CA GLY A 3 16.39 20.51 -10.01
C GLY A 3 17.58 19.96 -9.23
N GLN A 4 18.79 20.37 -9.59
CA GLN A 4 20.05 20.04 -8.88
C GLN A 4 20.02 20.36 -7.36
N HIS A 5 19.02 21.11 -6.89
CA HIS A 5 18.72 21.40 -5.48
C HIS A 5 17.78 20.39 -4.78
N SER A 6 17.58 19.18 -5.31
CA SER A 6 16.82 18.14 -4.60
C SER A 6 17.72 17.29 -3.70
N ALA A 7 17.13 16.63 -2.70
CA ALA A 7 17.81 15.69 -1.81
C ALA A 7 18.36 14.43 -2.50
N ARG A 8 17.96 14.19 -3.76
CA ARG A 8 18.48 13.06 -4.53
C ARG A 8 19.99 13.18 -4.72
N GLY A 9 20.66 12.04 -4.58
CA GLY A 9 22.10 11.92 -4.75
C GLY A 9 22.60 12.45 -6.11
N LYS A 10 23.94 12.55 -6.21
CA LYS A 10 24.65 13.09 -7.38
C LYS A 10 24.43 12.31 -8.69
N SER A 11 23.78 11.15 -8.65
CA SER A 11 23.62 10.23 -9.78
C SER A 11 22.75 10.77 -10.93
N GLY A 12 21.89 11.77 -10.67
CA GLY A 12 21.08 12.40 -11.72
C GLY A 12 20.05 11.46 -12.37
N LEU A 13 19.79 10.30 -11.77
CA LEU A 13 18.89 9.29 -12.34
C LEU A 13 17.42 9.76 -12.35
N PRO A 14 16.62 9.30 -13.34
CA PRO A 14 15.21 9.61 -13.41
C PRO A 14 14.43 9.22 -12.13
N PRO A 15 13.35 9.93 -11.81
CA PRO A 15 12.47 9.58 -10.69
C PRO A 15 11.67 8.31 -10.86
N GLY A 16 11.47 7.88 -12.10
CA GLY A 16 10.69 6.70 -12.41
C GLY A 16 11.51 5.44 -12.25
N ARG A 17 10.86 4.37 -11.78
CA ARG A 17 11.46 3.04 -11.77
C ARG A 17 10.70 2.12 -12.71
N GLY A 18 11.43 1.50 -13.63
CA GLY A 18 10.91 0.45 -14.48
C GLY A 18 10.51 -0.77 -13.66
N ARG A 19 9.42 -1.41 -14.09
CA ARG A 19 8.95 -2.68 -13.56
C ARG A 19 8.54 -3.61 -14.69
N GLY A 20 8.24 -4.87 -14.37
CA GLY A 20 7.82 -5.83 -15.39
C GLY A 20 8.98 -6.26 -16.28
N SER A 21 8.71 -6.53 -17.56
CA SER A 21 9.72 -7.05 -18.51
C SER A 21 10.76 -6.02 -18.91
N SER A 22 10.46 -4.72 -18.89
CA SER A 22 11.39 -3.66 -19.30
C SER A 22 12.69 -3.68 -18.50
N VAL A 23 12.64 -4.15 -17.24
CA VAL A 23 13.79 -4.32 -16.34
C VAL A 23 14.82 -5.33 -16.87
N SER A 24 14.43 -6.26 -17.75
CA SER A 24 15.36 -7.20 -18.40
C SER A 24 16.17 -6.59 -19.55
N SER A 25 15.88 -5.35 -19.95
CA SER A 25 16.58 -4.66 -21.05
C SER A 25 17.81 -3.92 -20.54
N ILE A 26 18.97 -4.23 -21.11
CA ILE A 26 20.22 -3.50 -20.82
C ILE A 26 20.13 -2.03 -21.27
N ILE A 27 19.38 -1.74 -22.34
CA ILE A 27 19.16 -0.36 -22.80
C ILE A 27 18.40 0.41 -21.73
N CYS A 28 17.31 -0.16 -21.18
CA CYS A 28 16.55 0.47 -20.10
C CYS A 28 17.41 0.72 -18.86
N TYR A 29 18.37 -0.16 -18.55
CA TYR A 29 19.33 0.05 -17.48
C TYR A 29 20.28 1.21 -17.76
N LEU A 30 20.91 1.25 -18.94
CA LEU A 30 21.88 2.28 -19.32
C LEU A 30 21.29 3.69 -19.38
N ILE A 31 20.02 3.83 -19.77
CA ILE A 31 19.32 5.13 -19.81
C ILE A 31 18.66 5.49 -18.46
N GLY A 32 18.81 4.65 -17.44
CA GLY A 32 18.29 4.90 -16.08
C GLY A 32 16.79 4.66 -15.89
N LEU A 33 16.12 3.95 -16.80
CA LEU A 33 14.74 3.47 -16.56
C LEU A 33 14.70 2.23 -15.67
N SER A 34 15.70 1.35 -15.78
CA SER A 34 15.92 0.23 -14.85
C SER A 34 17.08 0.56 -13.93
N HIS A 35 16.95 0.20 -12.65
CA HIS A 35 18.00 0.40 -11.64
C HIS A 35 18.71 -0.92 -11.30
N ILE A 36 18.54 -1.93 -12.15
CA ILE A 36 19.07 -3.28 -11.96
C ILE A 36 19.78 -3.69 -13.22
N ASP A 37 21.03 -4.14 -13.06
CA ASP A 37 21.82 -4.75 -14.13
C ASP A 37 21.18 -6.09 -14.54
N PRO A 38 20.60 -6.20 -15.74
CA PRO A 38 19.93 -7.42 -16.18
C PRO A 38 20.90 -8.56 -16.49
N VAL A 39 22.16 -8.25 -16.80
CA VAL A 39 23.20 -9.24 -17.13
C VAL A 39 23.72 -9.88 -15.85
N LYS A 40 24.10 -9.07 -14.86
CA LYS A 40 24.55 -9.55 -13.54
C LYS A 40 23.51 -10.46 -12.88
N ASN A 41 22.23 -10.12 -13.01
CA ASN A 41 21.11 -10.84 -12.38
C ASN A 41 20.45 -11.91 -13.29
N ARG A 42 21.03 -12.19 -14.48
CA ARG A 42 20.55 -13.20 -15.44
C ARG A 42 19.06 -13.08 -15.74
N LEU A 43 18.61 -11.87 -16.06
CA LEU A 43 17.20 -11.60 -16.40
C LEU A 43 16.91 -12.01 -17.85
N PHE A 44 15.74 -12.64 -18.07
CA PHE A 44 15.40 -13.21 -19.37
C PHE A 44 14.86 -12.16 -20.34
N PHE A 45 15.72 -11.69 -21.26
CA PHE A 45 15.39 -10.62 -22.22
C PHE A 45 14.25 -10.97 -23.18
N LYS A 46 14.15 -12.22 -23.65
CA LYS A 46 13.16 -12.62 -24.68
C LYS A 46 11.70 -12.50 -24.22
N ARG A 47 11.47 -12.24 -22.93
CA ARG A 47 10.16 -11.87 -22.38
C ARG A 47 9.76 -10.43 -22.69
N PHE A 48 10.73 -9.52 -22.82
CA PHE A 48 10.47 -8.12 -23.18
C PHE A 48 10.33 -7.95 -24.69
N LEU A 49 11.26 -8.53 -25.45
CA LEU A 49 11.26 -8.44 -26.91
C LEU A 49 11.80 -9.74 -27.52
N ASN A 50 11.16 -10.24 -28.56
CA ASN A 50 11.60 -11.39 -29.34
C ASN A 50 11.12 -11.23 -30.80
N GLU A 51 11.72 -11.97 -31.72
CA GLU A 51 11.46 -11.84 -33.16
C GLU A 51 10.02 -12.25 -33.57
N ASP A 52 9.38 -13.09 -32.75
CA ASP A 52 8.00 -13.55 -32.97
C ASP A 52 6.94 -12.59 -32.39
N LEU A 53 7.35 -11.55 -31.64
CA LEU A 53 6.45 -10.58 -31.02
C LEU A 53 5.94 -9.58 -32.05
N GLN A 54 4.67 -9.73 -32.44
CA GLN A 54 3.97 -8.77 -33.30
C GLN A 54 3.35 -7.58 -32.54
N ALA A 55 3.61 -7.43 -31.24
CA ALA A 55 3.03 -6.41 -30.37
C ALA A 55 4.08 -5.39 -29.92
N VAL A 56 3.67 -4.14 -29.75
CA VAL A 56 4.50 -3.06 -29.19
C VAL A 56 4.86 -3.43 -27.74
N PRO A 57 6.13 -3.28 -27.31
CA PRO A 57 6.53 -3.59 -25.94
C PRO A 57 5.86 -2.64 -24.95
N ASP A 58 5.24 -3.20 -23.90
CA ASP A 58 4.63 -2.44 -22.81
C ASP A 58 5.72 -2.05 -21.78
N ILE A 59 5.80 -0.76 -21.45
CA ILE A 59 6.74 -0.22 -20.46
C ILE A 59 5.95 0.42 -19.32
N ASP A 60 5.99 -0.25 -18.17
CA ASP A 60 5.44 0.24 -16.92
C ASP A 60 6.50 1.00 -16.12
N LEU A 61 6.15 2.19 -15.64
CA LEU A 61 7.01 3.03 -14.82
C LEU A 61 6.31 3.45 -13.52
N ASP A 62 6.92 3.13 -12.39
CA ASP A 62 6.47 3.54 -11.05
C ASP A 62 7.11 4.87 -10.65
N PHE A 63 6.31 5.80 -10.11
CA PHE A 63 6.75 7.10 -9.62
C PHE A 63 6.20 7.39 -8.23
N ALA A 64 6.84 8.32 -7.51
CA ALA A 64 6.20 9.00 -6.38
C ALA A 64 4.92 9.74 -6.84
N ARG A 65 3.89 9.78 -5.98
CA ARG A 65 2.57 10.34 -6.28
C ARG A 65 2.62 11.77 -6.85
N ASP A 66 3.35 12.66 -6.18
CA ASP A 66 3.51 14.06 -6.57
C ASP A 66 4.20 14.22 -7.93
N ILE A 67 5.21 13.39 -8.19
CA ILE A 67 5.93 13.38 -9.47
C ILE A 67 5.01 12.90 -10.60
N ARG A 68 4.25 11.82 -10.37
CA ARG A 68 3.31 11.28 -11.36
C ARG A 68 2.26 12.31 -11.77
N GLU A 69 1.64 12.99 -10.81
CA GLU A 69 0.57 13.95 -11.10
C GLU A 69 1.03 15.08 -12.00
N ARG A 70 2.26 15.56 -11.78
CA ARG A 70 2.91 16.58 -12.61
C ARG A 70 3.35 16.03 -13.96
N LEU A 71 3.84 14.80 -13.99
CA LEU A 71 4.30 14.15 -15.22
C LEU A 71 3.15 13.98 -16.22
N ILE A 72 1.98 13.55 -15.75
CA ILE A 72 0.79 13.39 -16.59
C ILE A 72 0.45 14.70 -17.32
N VAL A 73 0.41 15.83 -16.59
CA VAL A 73 0.12 17.15 -17.18
C VAL A 73 1.20 17.54 -18.19
N ARG A 74 2.47 17.32 -17.85
CA ARG A 74 3.60 17.63 -18.74
C ARG A 74 3.58 16.83 -20.05
N VAL A 75 3.10 15.58 -20.02
CA VAL A 75 2.93 14.77 -21.24
C VAL A 75 1.93 15.44 -22.18
N TYR A 76 0.81 15.95 -21.66
CA TYR A 76 -0.13 16.72 -22.48
C TYR A 76 0.47 18.02 -23.01
N GLU A 77 1.21 18.77 -22.18
CA GLU A 77 1.87 20.01 -22.61
C GLU A 77 2.92 19.75 -23.71
N HIS A 78 3.59 18.59 -23.66
CA HIS A 78 4.66 18.26 -24.59
C HIS A 78 4.15 17.70 -25.93
N TYR A 79 3.22 16.74 -25.89
CA TYR A 79 2.70 16.09 -27.08
C TYR A 79 1.45 16.77 -27.66
N GLY A 80 0.81 17.64 -26.90
CA GLY A 80 -0.47 18.28 -27.24
C GLY A 80 -1.67 17.52 -26.68
N HIS A 81 -2.71 18.27 -26.30
CA HIS A 81 -3.95 17.71 -25.74
C HIS A 81 -4.71 16.81 -26.72
N ASP A 82 -4.50 17.01 -28.03
CA ASP A 82 -5.16 16.22 -29.06
C ASP A 82 -4.42 14.90 -29.36
N HIS A 83 -3.19 14.71 -28.86
CA HIS A 83 -2.32 13.58 -29.19
C HIS A 83 -2.06 12.63 -28.01
N ALA A 84 -2.42 13.05 -26.80
CA ALA A 84 -2.28 12.25 -25.60
C ALA A 84 -3.62 12.13 -24.89
N ALA A 85 -3.92 10.96 -24.33
CA ALA A 85 -5.08 10.74 -23.48
C ALA A 85 -4.82 9.59 -22.50
N LEU A 86 -5.43 9.68 -21.33
CA LEU A 86 -5.43 8.59 -20.36
C LEU A 86 -6.44 7.53 -20.79
N VAL A 87 -6.09 6.27 -20.60
CA VAL A 87 -7.01 5.16 -20.82
C VAL A 87 -8.14 5.21 -19.78
N CYS A 88 -9.36 4.83 -20.14
CA CYS A 88 -10.41 4.71 -19.14
C CYS A 88 -10.44 3.32 -18.48
N SER A 89 -11.18 3.23 -17.39
CA SER A 89 -11.58 1.98 -16.76
C SER A 89 -13.07 2.04 -16.50
N PHE A 90 -13.77 0.99 -16.89
CA PHE A 90 -15.20 0.84 -16.64
C PHE A 90 -15.40 0.25 -15.25
N ALA A 91 -15.83 1.09 -14.31
CA ALA A 91 -16.23 0.60 -12.99
C ALA A 91 -17.56 -0.15 -13.15
N THR A 92 -17.61 -1.40 -12.71
CA THR A 92 -18.82 -2.24 -12.77
C THR A 92 -19.46 -2.41 -11.39
N TYR A 93 -20.73 -2.81 -11.37
CA TYR A 93 -21.43 -3.16 -10.14
C TYR A 93 -20.90 -4.48 -9.58
N HIS A 94 -20.36 -4.37 -8.37
CA HIS A 94 -19.99 -5.47 -7.49
C HIS A 94 -20.82 -5.36 -6.21
N LEU A 95 -20.69 -6.32 -5.31
CA LEU A 95 -21.55 -6.40 -4.13
C LEU A 95 -21.61 -5.08 -3.35
N ARG A 96 -20.45 -4.51 -3.03
CA ARG A 96 -20.37 -3.27 -2.25
C ARG A 96 -21.05 -2.07 -2.92
N SER A 97 -20.85 -1.88 -4.22
CA SER A 97 -21.46 -0.76 -4.95
C SER A 97 -22.96 -0.98 -5.16
N ALA A 98 -23.37 -2.20 -5.50
CA ALA A 98 -24.78 -2.56 -5.65
C ALA A 98 -25.56 -2.35 -4.34
N VAL A 99 -25.05 -2.85 -3.21
CA VAL A 99 -25.69 -2.69 -1.89
C VAL A 99 -25.86 -1.22 -1.51
N ARG A 100 -24.85 -0.38 -1.77
CA ARG A 100 -24.90 1.04 -1.40
C ARG A 100 -25.91 1.82 -2.24
N ASP A 101 -25.86 1.65 -3.56
CA ASP A 101 -26.70 2.44 -4.47
C ASP A 101 -28.16 1.96 -4.42
N LEU A 102 -28.39 0.64 -4.49
CA LEU A 102 -29.74 0.06 -4.39
C LEU A 102 -30.31 0.21 -2.98
N GLY A 103 -29.51 -0.01 -1.93
CA GLY A 103 -29.98 0.13 -0.55
C GLY A 103 -30.44 1.56 -0.25
N LYS A 104 -29.71 2.56 -0.77
CA LYS A 104 -30.13 3.96 -0.67
C LYS A 104 -31.42 4.22 -1.46
N ALA A 105 -31.53 3.69 -2.68
CA ALA A 105 -32.72 3.85 -3.52
C ALA A 105 -33.97 3.19 -2.90
N LEU A 106 -33.79 2.04 -2.24
CA LEU A 106 -34.85 1.31 -1.53
C LEU A 106 -35.16 1.88 -0.14
N GLY A 107 -34.46 2.93 0.30
CA GLY A 107 -34.69 3.58 1.60
C GLY A 107 -34.23 2.78 2.82
N LEU A 108 -33.26 1.87 2.65
CA LEU A 108 -32.75 1.08 3.77
C LEU A 108 -31.94 1.94 4.76
N PRO A 109 -31.92 1.59 6.07
CA PRO A 109 -31.17 2.35 7.07
C PRO A 109 -29.67 2.44 6.73
N PRO A 110 -29.04 3.64 6.80
CA PRO A 110 -27.63 3.82 6.45
C PRO A 110 -26.67 2.90 7.22
N ALA A 111 -26.94 2.66 8.50
CA ALA A 111 -26.14 1.76 9.33
C ALA A 111 -26.17 0.30 8.84
N ALA A 112 -27.32 -0.14 8.34
CA ALA A 112 -27.48 -1.50 7.81
C ALA A 112 -26.79 -1.65 6.45
N ILE A 113 -26.92 -0.65 5.57
CA ILE A 113 -26.20 -0.57 4.29
C ILE A 113 -24.69 -0.62 4.53
N ASP A 114 -24.17 0.21 5.44
CA ASP A 114 -22.73 0.27 5.71
C ASP A 114 -22.21 -1.03 6.31
N LYS A 115 -23.00 -1.71 7.16
CA LYS A 115 -22.63 -3.01 7.72
C LYS A 115 -22.52 -4.07 6.62
N LEU A 116 -23.54 -4.21 5.77
CA LEU A 116 -23.55 -5.19 4.68
C LEU A 116 -22.44 -4.92 3.65
N ALA A 117 -22.22 -3.64 3.30
CA ALA A 117 -21.22 -3.22 2.34
C ALA A 117 -19.76 -3.41 2.81
N ARG A 118 -19.51 -3.47 4.12
CA ARG A 118 -18.16 -3.69 4.71
C ARG A 118 -17.77 -5.17 4.80
N LEU A 119 -18.74 -6.09 4.79
CA LEU A 119 -18.48 -7.51 5.04
C LEU A 119 -17.98 -8.27 3.81
N SER A 120 -18.03 -7.64 2.64
CA SER A 120 -18.07 -8.27 1.33
C SER A 120 -17.08 -7.61 0.36
N GLU A 121 -15.80 -7.60 0.73
CA GLU A 121 -14.73 -7.17 -0.18
C GLU A 121 -14.55 -8.19 -1.31
N GLY A 122 -14.71 -7.75 -2.56
CA GLY A 122 -14.54 -8.58 -3.76
C GLY A 122 -15.70 -9.53 -4.09
N GLY A 123 -16.82 -9.44 -3.35
CA GLY A 123 -18.03 -10.21 -3.64
C GLY A 123 -18.70 -9.78 -4.95
N LYS A 124 -19.32 -10.74 -5.65
CA LYS A 124 -20.18 -10.46 -6.81
C LYS A 124 -21.53 -9.94 -6.34
N ALA A 125 -22.15 -9.02 -7.08
CA ALA A 125 -23.43 -8.46 -6.65
C ALA A 125 -24.53 -9.52 -6.54
N ARG A 126 -24.45 -10.59 -7.35
CA ARG A 126 -25.35 -11.75 -7.23
C ARG A 126 -25.26 -12.54 -5.93
N THR A 127 -24.22 -12.37 -5.12
CA THR A 127 -24.07 -13.11 -3.85
C THR A 127 -24.71 -12.38 -2.68
N VAL A 128 -25.32 -11.20 -2.87
CA VAL A 128 -26.00 -10.43 -1.80
C VAL A 128 -26.98 -11.29 -1.01
N ARG A 129 -27.80 -12.12 -1.69
CA ARG A 129 -28.76 -13.02 -1.02
C ARG A 129 -28.08 -13.98 -0.05
N ALA A 130 -26.95 -14.57 -0.46
CA ALA A 130 -26.21 -15.52 0.36
C ALA A 130 -25.51 -14.83 1.53
N GLU A 131 -24.95 -13.64 1.31
CA GLU A 131 -24.30 -12.84 2.36
C GLU A 131 -25.30 -12.33 3.40
N LEU A 132 -26.50 -11.94 2.99
CA LEU A 132 -27.55 -11.55 3.93
C LEU A 132 -27.93 -12.70 4.88
N ARG A 133 -28.03 -13.92 4.33
CA ARG A 133 -28.37 -15.13 5.10
C ARG A 133 -27.23 -15.68 5.94
N SER A 134 -25.99 -15.26 5.72
CA SER A 134 -24.84 -15.73 6.50
C SER A 134 -24.63 -14.93 7.78
N ILE A 135 -25.31 -13.79 7.94
CA ILE A 135 -25.11 -12.85 9.03
C ILE A 135 -26.23 -12.99 10.06
N PRO A 136 -25.94 -13.46 11.30
CA PRO A 136 -26.90 -13.64 12.40
C PRO A 136 -27.90 -12.50 12.58
N GLU A 137 -27.43 -11.26 12.51
CA GLU A 137 -28.24 -10.06 12.75
C GLU A 137 -29.20 -9.72 11.59
N PHE A 138 -29.02 -10.31 10.42
CA PHE A 138 -29.89 -10.13 9.26
C PHE A 138 -30.86 -11.30 9.06
N HIS A 139 -30.80 -12.42 9.79
CA HIS A 139 -31.68 -13.58 9.53
C HIS A 139 -33.18 -13.25 9.56
N GLY A 140 -33.62 -12.34 10.43
CA GLY A 140 -35.03 -11.89 10.46
C GLY A 140 -35.35 -10.71 9.55
N GLN A 141 -34.34 -9.98 9.05
CA GLN A 141 -34.51 -8.85 8.14
C GLN A 141 -34.41 -9.28 6.67
N ALA A 142 -33.63 -10.33 6.38
CA ALA A 142 -33.36 -10.85 5.05
C ALA A 142 -34.60 -11.42 4.35
N GLU A 143 -35.67 -11.69 5.10
CA GLU A 143 -36.98 -12.12 4.60
C GLU A 143 -37.94 -10.94 4.37
N GLY A 144 -37.52 -9.71 4.71
CA GLY A 144 -38.31 -8.51 4.44
C GLY A 144 -38.33 -8.17 2.94
N PRO A 145 -39.45 -7.65 2.40
CA PRO A 145 -39.62 -7.44 0.96
C PRO A 145 -38.56 -6.51 0.34
N LEU A 146 -38.13 -5.47 1.07
CA LEU A 146 -37.08 -4.56 0.60
C LEU A 146 -35.70 -5.24 0.52
N TRP A 147 -35.41 -6.20 1.38
CA TRP A 147 -34.16 -6.94 1.38
C TRP A 147 -34.13 -8.02 0.29
N GLU A 148 -35.28 -8.63 -0.01
CA GLU A 148 -35.42 -9.50 -1.18
C GLU A 148 -35.26 -8.72 -2.48
N HIS A 149 -35.93 -7.57 -2.61
CA HIS A 149 -35.76 -6.68 -3.76
C HIS A 149 -34.30 -6.25 -3.93
N LEU A 150 -33.61 -5.90 -2.84
CA LEU A 150 -32.18 -5.58 -2.87
C LEU A 150 -31.38 -6.73 -3.48
N ALA A 151 -31.62 -7.96 -3.02
CA ALA A 151 -30.88 -9.14 -3.47
C ALA A 151 -31.13 -9.45 -4.95
N ASP A 152 -32.37 -9.34 -5.41
CA ASP A 152 -32.74 -9.63 -6.80
C ASP A 152 -32.22 -8.56 -7.77
N LEU A 153 -32.38 -7.29 -7.43
CA LEU A 153 -31.84 -6.18 -8.22
C LEU A 153 -30.31 -6.23 -8.24
N ALA A 154 -29.66 -6.56 -7.13
CA ALA A 154 -28.20 -6.70 -7.09
C ALA A 154 -27.72 -7.84 -8.00
N ALA A 155 -28.46 -8.95 -8.10
CA ALA A 155 -28.13 -10.04 -9.03
C ALA A 155 -28.26 -9.62 -10.49
N GLN A 156 -29.27 -8.82 -10.83
CA GLN A 156 -29.47 -8.29 -12.18
C GLN A 156 -28.37 -7.28 -12.58
N LEU A 157 -27.86 -6.50 -11.62
CA LEU A 157 -26.77 -5.55 -11.86
C LEU A 157 -25.36 -6.17 -11.85
N ASP A 158 -25.18 -7.45 -11.51
CA ASP A 158 -23.85 -8.06 -11.37
C ASP A 158 -22.98 -7.90 -12.62
N GLY A 159 -21.90 -7.12 -12.51
CA GLY A 159 -20.98 -6.84 -13.61
C GLY A 159 -21.46 -5.79 -14.62
N MET A 160 -22.63 -5.17 -14.43
CA MET A 160 -23.08 -4.07 -15.30
C MET A 160 -22.18 -2.82 -15.13
N PRO A 161 -21.89 -2.06 -16.20
CA PRO A 161 -21.17 -0.81 -16.10
C PRO A 161 -21.90 0.22 -15.23
N ARG A 162 -21.17 0.89 -14.34
CA ARG A 162 -21.69 1.94 -13.45
C ARG A 162 -21.31 3.34 -13.92
N HIS A 163 -20.03 3.54 -14.24
CA HIS A 163 -19.51 4.82 -14.74
C HIS A 163 -18.13 4.63 -15.37
N VAL A 164 -17.73 5.58 -16.20
CA VAL A 164 -16.36 5.68 -16.72
C VAL A 164 -15.48 6.31 -15.65
N SER A 165 -14.31 5.72 -15.42
CA SER A 165 -13.29 6.22 -14.51
C SER A 165 -11.95 6.32 -15.22
N GLN A 166 -11.03 7.10 -14.67
CA GLN A 166 -9.67 7.19 -15.20
C GLN A 166 -8.88 5.91 -14.85
N HIS A 167 -8.19 5.30 -15.81
CA HIS A 167 -7.25 4.24 -15.52
C HIS A 167 -6.07 4.76 -14.68
N VAL A 168 -5.55 3.92 -13.80
CA VAL A 168 -4.55 4.31 -12.79
C VAL A 168 -3.15 4.58 -13.36
N GLY A 169 -2.90 4.36 -14.65
CA GLY A 169 -1.59 4.71 -15.22
C GLY A 169 -1.53 4.84 -16.74
N GLY A 170 -2.31 4.05 -17.47
CA GLY A 170 -2.24 3.99 -18.93
C GLY A 170 -2.45 5.34 -19.61
N MET A 171 -1.43 5.78 -20.33
CA MET A 171 -1.42 6.95 -21.18
C MET A 171 -1.18 6.50 -22.62
N LEU A 172 -2.05 6.93 -23.53
CA LEU A 172 -1.87 6.79 -24.96
C LEU A 172 -1.11 7.99 -25.50
N ILE A 173 -0.21 7.73 -26.44
CA ILE A 173 0.50 8.76 -27.20
C ILE A 173 0.37 8.40 -28.68
N SER A 174 -0.13 9.33 -29.48
CA SER A 174 -0.41 9.12 -30.90
C SER A 174 0.26 10.18 -31.76
N SER A 175 0.80 9.76 -32.91
CA SER A 175 1.32 10.68 -33.93
C SER A 175 0.22 11.46 -34.65
N ARG A 176 -1.02 10.96 -34.64
CA ARG A 176 -2.22 11.63 -35.18
C ARG A 176 -3.14 12.11 -34.06
N PRO A 177 -3.97 13.13 -34.30
CA PRO A 177 -4.99 13.53 -33.33
C PRO A 177 -5.87 12.34 -32.94
N LEU A 178 -6.00 12.09 -31.64
CA LEU A 178 -6.75 10.96 -31.08
C LEU A 178 -8.22 10.98 -31.48
N ILE A 179 -8.81 12.16 -31.64
CA ILE A 179 -10.20 12.34 -32.10
C ILE A 179 -10.47 11.74 -33.48
N GLU A 180 -9.46 11.54 -34.32
CA GLU A 180 -9.59 10.87 -35.61
C GLU A 180 -9.67 9.34 -35.48
N LEU A 181 -9.22 8.81 -34.34
CA LEU A 181 -9.04 7.37 -34.11
C LEU A 181 -10.04 6.82 -33.09
N LEU A 182 -10.37 7.59 -32.06
CA LEU A 182 -11.24 7.19 -30.96
C LEU A 182 -11.87 8.40 -30.24
N PRO A 183 -13.00 8.19 -29.54
CA PRO A 183 -13.62 9.25 -28.74
C PRO A 183 -12.82 9.55 -27.46
N VAL A 184 -12.59 10.84 -27.21
CA VAL A 184 -11.97 11.39 -26.00
C VAL A 184 -12.93 12.33 -25.27
N GLN A 185 -12.79 12.43 -23.96
CA GLN A 185 -13.55 13.38 -23.13
C GLN A 185 -12.65 14.02 -22.07
N PRO A 186 -12.97 15.23 -21.59
CA PRO A 186 -12.33 15.79 -20.40
C PRO A 186 -12.50 14.86 -19.20
N ALA A 187 -11.44 14.72 -18.41
CA ALA A 187 -11.50 14.03 -17.13
C ALA A 187 -12.10 14.94 -16.06
N ALA A 188 -12.54 14.36 -14.93
CA ALA A 188 -12.99 15.14 -13.77
C ALA A 188 -11.87 16.01 -13.18
N MET A 189 -10.60 15.61 -13.35
CA MET A 189 -9.45 16.40 -12.95
C MET A 189 -9.09 17.43 -14.04
N PRO A 190 -8.95 18.72 -13.69
CA PRO A 190 -8.59 19.75 -14.65
C PRO A 190 -7.29 19.44 -15.41
N GLY A 191 -7.28 19.75 -16.71
CA GLY A 191 -6.10 19.57 -17.57
C GLY A 191 -5.81 18.13 -17.97
N ARG A 192 -6.75 17.20 -17.78
CA ARG A 192 -6.60 15.79 -18.18
C ARG A 192 -7.75 15.37 -19.09
N PHE A 193 -7.44 14.44 -19.99
CA PHE A 193 -8.37 13.88 -20.97
C PHE A 193 -8.32 12.36 -20.91
N ILE A 194 -9.48 11.70 -20.99
CA ILE A 194 -9.58 10.24 -21.05
C ILE A 194 -10.10 9.80 -22.41
N CYS A 195 -9.55 8.73 -22.98
CA CYS A 195 -10.21 8.01 -24.07
C CYS A 195 -11.34 7.15 -23.52
N GLN A 196 -12.39 6.93 -24.31
CA GLN A 196 -13.50 6.08 -23.87
C GLN A 196 -13.24 4.59 -24.13
N TRP A 197 -12.00 4.19 -24.40
CA TRP A 197 -11.60 2.79 -24.56
C TRP A 197 -10.82 2.34 -23.32
N ASP A 198 -11.02 1.09 -22.94
CA ASP A 198 -10.27 0.46 -21.85
C ASP A 198 -8.93 -0.08 -22.33
N LYS A 199 -8.11 -0.54 -21.36
CA LYS A 199 -6.75 -1.04 -21.60
C LYS A 199 -6.73 -2.14 -22.66
N ASP A 200 -7.66 -3.08 -22.56
CA ASP A 200 -7.70 -4.24 -23.45
C ASP A 200 -8.08 -3.83 -24.88
N SER A 201 -9.08 -2.94 -25.06
CA SER A 201 -9.45 -2.43 -26.38
C SER A 201 -8.32 -1.62 -27.02
N CYS A 202 -7.59 -0.82 -26.25
CA CYS A 202 -6.43 -0.09 -26.76
C CYS A 202 -5.29 -1.02 -27.19
N ASP A 203 -5.05 -2.10 -26.43
CA ASP A 203 -4.02 -3.09 -26.74
C ASP A 203 -4.40 -3.91 -27.99
N ASP A 204 -5.68 -4.28 -28.14
CA ASP A 204 -6.20 -4.96 -29.34
C ASP A 204 -6.06 -4.09 -30.60
N ALA A 205 -6.28 -2.79 -30.46
CA ALA A 205 -6.04 -1.80 -31.52
C ALA A 205 -4.56 -1.40 -31.70
N ARG A 206 -3.65 -2.00 -30.92
CA ARG A 206 -2.19 -1.80 -31.00
C ARG A 206 -1.73 -0.36 -30.77
N PHE A 207 -2.43 0.39 -29.93
CA PHE A 207 -1.97 1.71 -29.53
C PHE A 207 -0.67 1.62 -28.72
N VAL A 208 0.20 2.62 -28.88
CA VAL A 208 1.35 2.80 -28.00
C VAL A 208 0.85 3.32 -26.66
N LYS A 209 1.10 2.56 -25.61
CA LYS A 209 0.68 2.84 -24.24
C LYS A 209 1.89 2.88 -23.32
N ILE A 210 1.91 3.85 -22.42
CA ILE A 210 2.88 3.93 -21.32
C ILE A 210 2.10 3.99 -20.02
N ASP A 211 2.35 3.07 -19.10
CA ASP A 211 1.69 3.05 -17.80
C ASP A 211 2.52 3.91 -16.80
N PHE A 212 1.98 5.07 -16.41
CA PHE A 212 2.55 5.91 -15.34
C PHE A 212 1.88 5.58 -14.00
N LEU A 213 2.54 4.80 -13.16
CA LEU A 213 1.96 4.30 -11.92
C LEU A 213 2.45 5.09 -10.71
N ALA A 214 1.58 5.20 -9.70
CA ALA A 214 1.94 5.77 -8.41
C ALA A 214 2.29 4.64 -7.44
N LEU A 215 3.48 4.69 -6.86
CA LEU A 215 3.91 3.75 -5.83
C LEU A 215 4.16 4.50 -4.53
N GLY A 216 3.34 4.25 -3.51
CA GLY A 216 3.42 4.94 -2.21
C GLY A 216 4.78 4.81 -1.54
N MET A 217 5.44 3.65 -1.69
CA MET A 217 6.78 3.43 -1.14
C MET A 217 7.84 4.33 -1.80
N LEU A 218 7.68 4.67 -3.09
CA LEU A 218 8.58 5.65 -3.71
C LEU A 218 8.33 7.05 -3.12
N SER A 219 7.09 7.44 -2.87
CA SER A 219 6.82 8.70 -2.14
C SER A 219 7.47 8.72 -0.75
N LEU A 220 7.40 7.61 -0.01
CA LEU A 220 8.10 7.48 1.27
C LEU A 220 9.61 7.61 1.11
N VAL A 221 10.23 6.88 0.18
CA VAL A 221 11.68 6.91 -0.04
C VAL A 221 12.13 8.32 -0.42
N GLU A 222 11.44 8.99 -1.33
CA GLU A 222 11.75 10.38 -1.73
C GLU A 222 11.65 11.35 -0.55
N GLU A 223 10.61 11.23 0.26
CA GLU A 223 10.43 12.06 1.44
C GLU A 223 11.49 11.76 2.52
N CYS A 224 11.83 10.49 2.72
CA CYS A 224 12.89 10.09 3.65
C CYS A 224 14.25 10.68 3.24
N LEU A 225 14.60 10.59 1.95
CA LEU A 225 15.82 11.22 1.42
C LEU A 225 15.82 12.74 1.64
N GLU A 226 14.68 13.40 1.43
CA GLU A 226 14.51 14.83 1.68
C GLU A 226 14.69 15.19 3.16
N LEU A 227 14.10 14.41 4.06
CA LEU A 227 14.28 14.60 5.50
C LEU A 227 15.73 14.37 5.93
N ILE A 228 16.42 13.37 5.39
CA ILE A 228 17.85 13.11 5.67
C ILE A 228 18.70 14.30 5.22
N TRP A 229 18.44 14.85 4.03
CA TRP A 229 19.16 16.03 3.56
C TRP A 229 18.88 17.26 4.43
N GLN A 230 17.63 17.50 4.81
CA GLN A 230 17.25 18.65 5.63
C GLN A 230 17.79 18.57 7.06
N THR A 231 17.82 17.38 7.66
CA THR A 231 18.19 17.20 9.07
C THR A 231 19.68 16.92 9.27
N ARG A 232 20.33 16.27 8.30
CA ARG A 232 21.74 15.84 8.40
C ARG A 232 22.67 16.47 7.36
N GLY A 233 22.11 17.12 6.34
CA GLY A 233 22.90 17.65 5.21
C GLY A 233 23.42 16.58 4.25
N GLU A 234 23.05 15.31 4.45
CA GLU A 234 23.52 14.18 3.66
C GLU A 234 22.68 13.97 2.39
N LYS A 235 23.33 13.85 1.23
CA LYS A 235 22.68 13.47 -0.03
C LYS A 235 23.01 12.02 -0.37
N LEU A 236 22.03 11.14 -0.29
CA LEU A 236 22.23 9.71 -0.52
C LEU A 236 21.91 9.34 -1.98
N ASP A 237 22.73 8.44 -2.52
CA ASP A 237 22.48 7.81 -3.83
C ASP A 237 22.13 6.33 -3.63
N LEU A 238 20.83 6.02 -3.66
CA LEU A 238 20.35 4.66 -3.47
C LEU A 238 20.67 3.73 -4.65
N ALA A 239 21.04 4.27 -5.82
CA ALA A 239 21.39 3.45 -6.97
C ALA A 239 22.76 2.78 -6.82
N GLY A 240 23.69 3.42 -6.10
CA GLY A 240 25.04 2.90 -5.83
C GLY A 240 25.14 1.98 -4.61
N LEU A 241 24.02 1.58 -4.00
CA LEU A 241 24.01 0.72 -2.81
C LEU A 241 24.51 -0.70 -3.15
N SER A 242 25.36 -1.30 -2.30
CA SER A 242 25.99 -2.60 -2.55
C SER A 242 25.12 -3.84 -2.28
N TYR A 243 23.93 -3.66 -1.69
CA TYR A 243 22.92 -4.71 -1.40
C TYR A 243 23.42 -5.96 -0.64
N ASP A 244 24.52 -5.83 0.08
CA ASP A 244 25.27 -6.91 0.74
C ASP A 244 25.45 -6.70 2.25
N ASP A 245 24.79 -5.70 2.84
CA ASP A 245 24.90 -5.37 4.27
C ASP A 245 24.28 -6.50 5.12
N PRO A 246 25.09 -7.24 5.90
CA PRO A 246 24.60 -8.36 6.69
C PRO A 246 23.61 -7.91 7.78
N ALA A 247 23.74 -6.70 8.34
CA ALA A 247 22.88 -6.24 9.41
C ALA A 247 21.44 -6.00 8.93
N VAL A 248 21.29 -5.49 7.70
CA VAL A 248 19.97 -5.35 7.05
C VAL A 248 19.34 -6.71 6.83
N TYR A 249 20.10 -7.68 6.31
CA TYR A 249 19.58 -9.04 6.14
C TYR A 249 19.27 -9.71 7.47
N ASP A 250 20.03 -9.46 8.54
CA ASP A 250 19.74 -10.01 9.87
C ASP A 250 18.41 -9.52 10.42
N ALA A 251 18.09 -8.24 10.30
CA ALA A 251 16.78 -7.70 10.68
C ALA A 251 15.66 -8.36 9.86
N ILE A 252 15.83 -8.45 8.54
CA ILE A 252 14.86 -9.12 7.65
C ILE A 252 14.69 -10.59 8.06
N CYS A 253 15.78 -11.30 8.31
CA CYS A 253 15.79 -12.69 8.72
C CYS A 253 15.07 -12.93 10.06
N GLN A 254 15.07 -11.95 10.96
CA GLN A 254 14.34 -12.03 12.23
C GLN A 254 12.83 -11.80 12.06
N GLY A 255 12.36 -11.46 10.86
CA GLY A 255 10.97 -11.09 10.58
C GLY A 255 10.63 -9.68 11.05
N ASP A 256 11.65 -8.85 11.34
CA ASP A 256 11.48 -7.44 11.68
C ASP A 256 11.31 -6.63 10.38
N THR A 257 10.11 -6.70 9.82
CA THR A 257 9.79 -6.12 8.51
C THR A 257 8.50 -5.32 8.48
N VAL A 258 7.95 -4.94 9.64
CA VAL A 258 6.74 -4.11 9.72
C VAL A 258 7.00 -2.75 9.06
N GLY A 259 6.14 -2.34 8.13
CA GLY A 259 6.29 -1.09 7.38
C GLY A 259 7.23 -1.16 6.19
N LEU A 260 7.90 -2.29 5.94
CA LEU A 260 8.79 -2.48 4.80
C LEU A 260 8.05 -2.85 3.52
N PHE A 261 8.67 -2.55 2.36
CA PHE A 261 8.04 -2.82 1.07
C PHE A 261 8.01 -4.31 0.74
N GLN A 262 6.82 -4.84 0.41
CA GLN A 262 6.62 -6.19 -0.17
C GLN A 262 7.14 -7.39 0.65
N ILE A 263 7.63 -7.20 1.89
CA ILE A 263 8.08 -8.28 2.80
C ILE A 263 7.47 -8.17 4.20
N GLU A 264 6.38 -7.44 4.34
CA GLU A 264 5.75 -7.10 5.64
C GLU A 264 4.47 -7.89 5.95
N SER A 265 3.95 -8.70 5.01
CA SER A 265 2.75 -9.49 5.27
C SER A 265 3.00 -10.56 6.33
N ARG A 266 1.98 -10.96 7.10
CA ARG A 266 2.12 -11.98 8.16
C ARG A 266 2.75 -13.29 7.66
N ALA A 267 2.33 -13.76 6.49
CA ALA A 267 2.86 -14.98 5.90
C ALA A 267 4.35 -14.83 5.51
N GLN A 268 4.77 -13.65 5.06
CA GLN A 268 6.17 -13.35 4.80
C GLN A 268 6.96 -13.25 6.12
N ILE A 269 6.48 -12.48 7.10
CA ILE A 269 7.12 -12.35 8.42
C ILE A 269 7.35 -13.72 9.07
N GLN A 270 6.41 -14.65 8.98
CA GLN A 270 6.57 -16.01 9.51
C GLN A 270 7.52 -16.88 8.69
N MET A 271 7.64 -16.62 7.39
CA MET A 271 8.52 -17.35 6.48
C MET A 271 9.99 -16.91 6.62
N LEU A 272 10.24 -15.62 6.83
CA LEU A 272 11.57 -15.02 6.85
C LEU A 272 12.54 -15.70 7.84
N PRO A 273 12.17 -15.99 9.10
CA PRO A 273 13.01 -16.76 10.04
C PRO A 273 13.41 -18.14 9.54
N ARG A 274 12.57 -18.77 8.70
CA ARG A 274 12.82 -20.10 8.14
C ARG A 274 13.72 -20.02 6.92
N THR A 275 13.45 -19.08 6.01
CA THR A 275 14.17 -18.94 4.74
C THR A 275 15.50 -18.21 4.85
N GLN A 276 15.66 -17.30 5.82
CA GLN A 276 16.89 -16.53 6.07
C GLN A 276 17.50 -15.97 4.76
N PRO A 277 16.86 -14.99 4.09
CA PRO A 277 17.40 -14.40 2.87
C PRO A 277 18.74 -13.69 3.13
N ARG A 278 19.73 -13.88 2.25
CA ARG A 278 21.09 -13.33 2.36
C ARG A 278 21.59 -12.66 1.08
N SER A 279 20.71 -12.50 0.08
CA SER A 279 21.01 -11.83 -1.18
C SER A 279 19.75 -11.21 -1.79
N LEU A 280 19.93 -10.37 -2.81
CA LEU A 280 18.82 -9.85 -3.60
C LEU A 280 18.03 -10.98 -4.29
N ASP A 281 18.69 -12.06 -4.71
CA ASP A 281 18.02 -13.22 -5.31
C ASP A 281 17.03 -13.83 -4.32
N ASP A 282 17.43 -13.99 -3.06
CA ASP A 282 16.56 -14.51 -2.01
C ASP A 282 15.39 -13.58 -1.72
N LEU A 283 15.62 -12.25 -1.74
CA LEU A 283 14.55 -11.27 -1.59
C LEU A 283 13.59 -11.27 -2.78
N ALA A 284 14.09 -11.41 -4.00
CA ALA A 284 13.26 -11.56 -5.20
C ALA A 284 12.37 -12.80 -5.11
N VAL A 285 12.87 -13.89 -4.50
CA VAL A 285 12.03 -15.04 -4.17
C VAL A 285 10.97 -14.69 -3.14
N GLN A 286 11.29 -14.00 -2.04
CA GLN A 286 10.31 -13.58 -1.02
C GLN A 286 9.16 -12.74 -1.58
N VAL A 287 9.47 -11.84 -2.53
CA VAL A 287 8.48 -11.00 -3.23
C VAL A 287 7.57 -11.84 -4.16
N ALA A 288 8.10 -12.91 -4.73
CA ALA A 288 7.38 -13.76 -5.68
C ALA A 288 6.59 -14.90 -5.02
N ILE A 289 7.07 -15.46 -3.91
CA ILE A 289 6.63 -16.77 -3.41
C ILE A 289 5.34 -16.74 -2.59
N VAL A 290 5.04 -15.65 -1.88
CA VAL A 290 3.84 -15.56 -1.01
C VAL A 290 2.63 -15.07 -1.82
N ARG A 291 2.14 -15.94 -2.71
CA ARG A 291 1.04 -15.66 -3.66
C ARG A 291 0.18 -16.90 -3.89
N PRO A 292 -1.09 -16.75 -4.34
CA PRO A 292 -1.98 -17.90 -4.55
C PRO A 292 -1.39 -18.99 -5.46
N GLY A 293 -0.71 -18.67 -6.56
CA GLY A 293 -0.15 -19.71 -7.46
C GLY A 293 0.96 -20.55 -6.85
N PRO A 294 2.06 -19.97 -6.34
CA PRO A 294 3.06 -20.75 -5.63
C PRO A 294 2.47 -21.58 -4.46
N ILE A 295 1.43 -21.09 -3.78
CA ILE A 295 0.75 -21.81 -2.70
C ILE A 295 -0.06 -22.99 -3.25
N VAL A 296 -0.90 -22.76 -4.26
CA VAL A 296 -1.75 -23.78 -4.91
C VAL A 296 -0.88 -24.81 -5.65
N GLY A 297 0.15 -24.37 -6.37
CA GLY A 297 1.13 -25.22 -7.04
C GLY A 297 2.13 -25.90 -6.10
N GLY A 298 1.97 -25.75 -4.78
CA GLY A 298 2.75 -26.47 -3.78
C GLY A 298 4.25 -26.13 -3.79
N ALA A 299 4.65 -24.99 -4.34
CA ALA A 299 6.05 -24.56 -4.51
C ALA A 299 6.68 -24.02 -3.22
N VAL A 300 5.86 -23.44 -2.31
CA VAL A 300 6.33 -22.79 -1.07
C VAL A 300 7.06 -23.77 -0.15
N ASN A 301 6.42 -24.88 0.22
CA ASN A 301 6.97 -25.82 1.18
C ASN A 301 8.28 -26.51 0.70
N PRO A 302 8.39 -26.96 -0.57
CA PRO A 302 9.66 -27.43 -1.13
C PRO A 302 10.77 -26.39 -1.04
N TYR A 303 10.52 -25.13 -1.43
CA TYR A 303 11.54 -24.08 -1.37
C TYR A 303 12.03 -23.85 0.07
N VAL A 304 11.10 -23.65 1.01
CA VAL A 304 11.44 -23.42 2.43
C VAL A 304 12.24 -24.59 3.00
N ARG A 305 11.80 -25.85 2.78
CA ARG A 305 12.53 -27.03 3.27
C ARG A 305 13.93 -27.13 2.65
N ARG A 306 14.06 -26.91 1.35
CA ARG A 306 15.37 -26.94 0.67
C ARG A 306 16.29 -25.86 1.20
N ARG A 307 15.76 -24.67 1.48
CA ARG A 307 16.52 -23.57 2.08
C ARG A 307 17.00 -23.90 3.49
N GLU A 308 16.14 -24.49 4.32
CA GLU A 308 16.51 -25.00 5.66
C GLU A 308 17.59 -26.08 5.56
N MET A 309 17.52 -26.97 4.58
CA MET A 309 18.51 -28.03 4.35
C MET A 309 19.85 -27.48 3.88
N VAL A 310 19.89 -26.53 2.94
CA VAL A 310 21.13 -25.85 2.51
C VAL A 310 21.82 -25.19 3.71
N ARG A 311 21.03 -24.56 4.60
CA ARG A 311 21.57 -23.92 5.81
C ARG A 311 22.13 -24.93 6.82
N ARG A 312 21.44 -26.07 7.00
CA ARG A 312 21.85 -27.12 7.95
C ARG A 312 23.01 -27.96 7.44
N ASN A 313 23.09 -28.16 6.12
CA ASN A 313 24.10 -28.98 5.48
C ASN A 313 24.65 -28.26 4.24
N PRO A 314 25.83 -27.62 4.33
CA PRO A 314 26.47 -26.95 3.20
C PRO A 314 26.78 -27.86 2.00
N ARG A 315 26.81 -29.19 2.18
CA ARG A 315 26.99 -30.17 1.09
C ARG A 315 25.70 -30.55 0.38
N TYR A 316 24.55 -30.09 0.87
CA TYR A 316 23.26 -30.38 0.24
C TYR A 316 23.11 -29.51 -1.02
N GLU A 317 23.04 -30.15 -2.18
CA GLU A 317 22.75 -29.52 -3.46
C GLU A 317 21.29 -29.76 -3.84
N PRO A 318 20.43 -28.73 -3.85
CA PRO A 318 19.06 -28.86 -4.32
C PRO A 318 19.03 -29.22 -5.81
N ARG A 319 18.36 -30.33 -6.14
CA ARG A 319 18.12 -30.74 -7.53
C ARG A 319 16.68 -30.47 -7.97
N ALA A 320 16.52 -30.16 -9.24
CA ALA A 320 15.24 -30.07 -9.92
C ALA A 320 14.72 -31.48 -10.28
N ASP A 321 13.59 -31.55 -10.98
CA ASP A 321 13.01 -32.84 -11.39
C ASP A 321 13.82 -33.57 -12.47
N HIS A 322 14.71 -32.87 -13.18
CA HIS A 322 15.52 -33.41 -14.26
C HIS A 322 16.82 -32.60 -14.48
N PRO A 323 17.95 -33.23 -14.84
CA PRO A 323 19.23 -32.54 -15.08
C PRO A 323 19.18 -31.39 -16.09
N LEU A 324 18.32 -31.48 -17.11
CA LEU A 324 18.13 -30.43 -18.13
C LEU A 324 17.70 -29.07 -17.55
N ILE A 325 17.11 -29.06 -16.35
CA ILE A 325 16.58 -27.85 -15.71
C ILE A 325 17.25 -27.53 -14.37
N ASP A 326 18.25 -28.30 -13.95
CA ASP A 326 19.00 -28.05 -12.70
C ASP A 326 19.69 -26.68 -12.72
N GLY A 327 20.37 -26.36 -13.83
CA GLY A 327 21.04 -25.07 -13.99
C GLY A 327 20.06 -23.89 -14.05
N LEU A 328 18.86 -24.10 -14.62
CA LEU A 328 17.83 -23.07 -14.76
C LEU A 328 17.18 -22.71 -13.41
N LEU A 329 16.92 -23.73 -12.58
CA LEU A 329 16.20 -23.57 -11.32
C LEU A 329 17.14 -23.45 -10.12
N ARG A 330 18.45 -23.29 -10.34
CA ARG A 330 19.46 -23.19 -9.27
C ARG A 330 19.14 -22.06 -8.30
N ASP A 331 18.86 -20.87 -8.83
CA ASP A 331 18.56 -19.65 -8.04
C ASP A 331 17.30 -19.83 -7.16
N THR A 332 16.40 -20.74 -7.55
CA THR A 332 15.15 -21.06 -6.84
C THR A 332 15.18 -22.44 -6.19
N LEU A 333 16.37 -22.99 -5.95
CA LEU A 333 16.62 -24.27 -5.29
C LEU A 333 15.83 -25.42 -5.93
N GLY A 334 15.75 -25.48 -7.25
CA GLY A 334 15.07 -26.52 -8.01
C GLY A 334 13.54 -26.40 -8.05
N VAL A 335 12.97 -25.24 -7.71
CA VAL A 335 11.51 -24.99 -7.70
C VAL A 335 11.16 -23.94 -8.77
N ILE A 336 10.07 -24.15 -9.50
CA ILE A 336 9.58 -23.17 -10.48
C ILE A 336 8.82 -22.07 -9.73
N LEU A 337 9.34 -20.84 -9.77
CA LEU A 337 8.81 -19.67 -9.07
C LEU A 337 8.60 -18.44 -9.95
N TYR A 338 9.10 -18.45 -11.19
CA TYR A 338 8.97 -17.32 -12.12
C TYR A 338 8.30 -17.70 -13.43
N GLN A 339 7.60 -16.75 -14.06
CA GLN A 339 7.06 -16.94 -15.41
C GLN A 339 8.17 -17.23 -16.43
N ASP A 340 9.31 -16.55 -16.29
CA ASP A 340 10.49 -16.73 -17.12
C ASP A 340 11.00 -18.17 -17.07
N GLN A 341 10.99 -18.79 -15.87
CA GLN A 341 11.35 -20.19 -15.69
C GLN A 341 10.37 -21.13 -16.40
N VAL A 342 9.07 -20.82 -16.41
CA VAL A 342 8.09 -21.62 -17.16
C VAL A 342 8.41 -21.63 -18.66
N LEU A 343 8.71 -20.47 -19.22
CA LEU A 343 9.10 -20.33 -20.63
C LEU A 343 10.39 -21.10 -20.91
N GLU A 344 11.42 -20.92 -20.09
CA GLU A 344 12.70 -21.60 -20.28
C GLU A 344 12.60 -23.13 -20.09
N VAL A 345 11.77 -23.62 -19.17
CA VAL A 345 11.50 -25.06 -19.04
C VAL A 345 10.78 -25.59 -20.28
N ALA A 346 9.79 -24.87 -20.81
CA ALA A 346 9.08 -25.26 -22.04
C ALA A 346 10.03 -25.36 -23.25
N VAL A 347 11.01 -24.46 -23.35
CA VAL A 347 12.05 -24.49 -24.39
C VAL A 347 13.02 -25.67 -24.15
N ARG A 348 13.59 -25.80 -22.95
CA ARG A 348 14.64 -26.80 -22.69
C ARG A 348 14.14 -28.24 -22.62
N VAL A 349 12.94 -28.45 -22.08
CA VAL A 349 12.34 -29.78 -21.92
C VAL A 349 11.39 -30.09 -23.07
N GLY A 350 10.43 -29.20 -23.34
CA GLY A 350 9.42 -29.41 -24.39
C GLY A 350 9.90 -29.08 -25.81
N GLY A 351 11.05 -28.42 -25.95
CA GLY A 351 11.57 -28.03 -27.26
C GLY A 351 10.75 -26.98 -27.98
N PHE A 352 10.10 -26.09 -27.22
CA PHE A 352 9.32 -25.02 -27.81
C PHE A 352 10.24 -23.96 -28.42
N THR A 353 9.78 -23.30 -29.48
CA THR A 353 10.35 -22.02 -29.91
C THR A 353 9.99 -20.90 -28.92
N ALA A 354 10.63 -19.73 -29.03
CA ALA A 354 10.29 -18.59 -28.19
C ALA A 354 8.82 -18.16 -28.40
N GLY A 355 8.36 -18.10 -29.65
CA GLY A 355 6.97 -17.85 -30.00
C GLY A 355 6.00 -18.91 -29.45
N GLU A 356 6.31 -20.21 -29.58
CA GLU A 356 5.48 -21.28 -29.00
C GLU A 356 5.37 -21.16 -27.47
N ALA A 357 6.48 -20.82 -26.79
CA ALA A 357 6.49 -20.62 -25.35
C ALA A 357 5.65 -19.40 -24.92
N ASP A 358 5.71 -18.27 -25.63
CA ASP A 358 4.83 -17.13 -25.34
C ASP A 358 3.36 -17.45 -25.64
N GLN A 359 3.06 -18.18 -26.72
CA GLN A 359 1.70 -18.65 -27.02
C GLN A 359 1.17 -19.55 -25.91
N PHE A 360 1.98 -20.49 -25.43
CA PHE A 360 1.66 -21.33 -24.28
C PHE A 360 1.35 -20.50 -23.04
N ARG A 361 2.20 -19.50 -22.73
CA ARG A 361 1.96 -18.55 -21.63
C ARG A 361 0.65 -17.79 -21.77
N ARG A 362 0.33 -17.27 -22.95
CA ARG A 362 -0.94 -16.56 -23.22
C ARG A 362 -2.14 -17.48 -23.08
N ALA A 363 -2.03 -18.72 -23.58
CA ALA A 363 -3.09 -19.72 -23.46
C ALA A 363 -3.41 -20.03 -21.99
N MET A 364 -2.39 -20.07 -21.14
CA MET A 364 -2.54 -20.28 -19.71
C MET A 364 -3.23 -19.11 -18.98
N SER A 365 -3.12 -17.87 -19.47
CA SER A 365 -3.78 -16.70 -18.86
C SER A 365 -5.24 -16.52 -19.28
N ARG A 366 -5.68 -17.15 -20.39
CA ARG A 366 -7.05 -17.03 -20.91
C ARG A 366 -7.93 -18.14 -20.34
N ARG A 367 -9.00 -17.77 -19.62
CA ARG A 367 -9.98 -18.67 -18.95
C ARG A 367 -10.73 -19.68 -19.87
N ARG A 368 -10.39 -19.84 -21.15
CA ARG A 368 -11.30 -20.40 -22.17
C ARG A 368 -10.71 -21.39 -23.17
N SER A 369 -9.61 -22.12 -22.88
CA SER A 369 -9.13 -23.10 -23.87
C SER A 369 -8.53 -24.39 -23.30
N LEU A 370 -9.40 -25.27 -22.80
CA LEU A 370 -9.01 -26.65 -22.44
C LEU A 370 -8.36 -27.38 -23.65
N ALA A 371 -8.91 -27.17 -24.85
CA ALA A 371 -8.39 -27.79 -26.08
C ALA A 371 -6.98 -27.29 -26.48
N ALA A 372 -6.69 -25.99 -26.37
CA ALA A 372 -5.34 -25.50 -26.68
C ALA A 372 -4.32 -25.98 -25.64
N MET A 373 -4.72 -26.09 -24.36
CA MET A 373 -3.84 -26.59 -23.31
C MET A 373 -3.46 -28.06 -23.52
N GLU A 374 -4.41 -28.91 -23.92
CA GLU A 374 -4.08 -30.32 -24.24
C GLU A 374 -3.16 -30.41 -25.47
N ARG A 375 -3.34 -29.54 -26.48
CA ARG A 375 -2.42 -29.47 -27.63
C ARG A 375 -0.99 -29.14 -27.19
N PHE A 376 -0.81 -28.16 -26.31
CA PHE A 376 0.50 -27.83 -25.77
C PHE A 376 1.07 -28.94 -24.88
N ARG A 377 0.22 -29.68 -24.16
CA ARG A 377 0.64 -30.83 -23.37
C ARG A 377 1.26 -31.92 -24.24
N LEU A 378 0.56 -32.34 -25.29
CA LEU A 378 1.06 -33.36 -26.23
C LEU A 378 2.38 -32.90 -26.86
N ARG A 379 2.41 -31.67 -27.38
CA ARG A 379 3.61 -31.07 -27.99
C ARG A 379 4.81 -31.02 -27.02
N PHE A 380 4.56 -30.75 -25.73
CA PHE A 380 5.59 -30.73 -24.69
C PHE A 380 6.11 -32.14 -24.39
N LEU A 381 5.22 -33.12 -24.25
CA LEU A 381 5.61 -34.51 -23.97
C LEU A 381 6.42 -35.13 -25.11
N ASP A 382 6.03 -34.87 -26.37
CA ASP A 382 6.76 -35.35 -27.54
C ASP A 382 8.18 -34.75 -27.59
N GLY A 383 8.29 -33.43 -27.37
CA GLY A 383 9.58 -32.76 -27.32
C GLY A 383 10.45 -33.19 -26.14
N ALA A 384 9.85 -33.53 -25.01
CA ALA A 384 10.54 -34.07 -23.84
C ALA A 384 11.07 -35.49 -24.12
N HIS A 385 10.29 -36.32 -24.79
CA HIS A 385 10.70 -37.66 -25.20
C HIS A 385 11.90 -37.62 -26.15
N GLN A 386 11.87 -36.73 -27.16
CA GLN A 386 12.99 -36.53 -28.10
C GLN A 386 14.29 -36.09 -27.40
N ARG A 387 14.19 -35.51 -26.20
CA ARG A 387 15.33 -35.06 -25.37
C ARG A 387 15.70 -36.04 -24.26
N GLY A 388 15.17 -37.26 -24.31
CA GLY A 388 15.49 -38.34 -23.36
C GLY A 388 14.84 -38.20 -21.98
N VAL A 389 13.80 -37.37 -21.83
CA VAL A 389 13.09 -37.21 -20.56
C VAL A 389 12.05 -38.33 -20.42
N PRO A 390 12.07 -39.13 -19.32
CA PRO A 390 11.07 -40.16 -19.10
C PRO A 390 9.66 -39.55 -19.04
N ARG A 391 8.67 -40.20 -19.67
CA ARG A 391 7.29 -39.69 -19.76
C ARG A 391 6.70 -39.28 -18.41
N ARG A 392 6.88 -40.10 -17.36
CA ARG A 392 6.42 -39.80 -15.99
C ARG A 392 7.04 -38.52 -15.42
N VAL A 393 8.30 -38.24 -15.76
CA VAL A 393 9.01 -37.02 -15.33
C VAL A 393 8.50 -35.82 -16.12
N ALA A 394 8.31 -35.98 -17.44
CA ALA A 394 7.78 -34.92 -18.30
C ALA A 394 6.34 -34.53 -17.90
N GLU A 395 5.46 -35.49 -17.61
CA GLU A 395 4.10 -35.27 -17.10
C GLU A 395 4.14 -34.48 -15.79
N ARG A 396 4.95 -34.91 -14.81
CA ARG A 396 5.13 -34.21 -13.54
C ARG A 396 5.66 -32.78 -13.71
N ILE A 397 6.59 -32.55 -14.64
CA ILE A 397 7.09 -31.20 -14.93
C ILE A 397 5.97 -30.35 -15.52
N PHE A 398 5.22 -30.88 -16.48
CA PHE A 398 4.12 -30.17 -17.13
C PHE A 398 3.01 -29.80 -16.13
N ASP A 399 2.64 -30.70 -15.23
CA ASP A 399 1.66 -30.43 -14.17
C ASP A 399 2.10 -29.27 -13.28
N LYS A 400 3.40 -29.16 -12.98
CA LYS A 400 3.95 -28.00 -12.24
C LYS A 400 3.89 -26.71 -13.05
N LEU A 401 4.10 -26.76 -14.37
CA LEU A 401 3.95 -25.59 -15.24
C LEU A 401 2.50 -25.10 -15.22
N LEU A 402 1.53 -26.01 -15.34
CA LEU A 402 0.09 -25.70 -15.28
C LEU A 402 -0.33 -25.10 -13.93
N ALA A 403 0.08 -25.74 -12.82
CA ALA A 403 -0.31 -25.29 -11.49
C ALA A 403 0.22 -23.88 -11.16
N PHE A 404 1.31 -23.47 -11.80
CA PHE A 404 1.91 -22.16 -11.62
C PHE A 404 1.34 -21.07 -12.55
N SER A 405 0.72 -21.46 -13.65
CA SER A 405 0.46 -20.55 -14.76
C SER A 405 -0.64 -19.51 -14.53
N GLU A 406 -1.55 -19.77 -13.59
CA GLU A 406 -2.60 -18.80 -13.22
C GLU A 406 -2.07 -17.62 -12.39
N PHE A 407 -0.92 -17.75 -11.70
CA PHE A 407 -0.39 -16.68 -10.83
C PHE A 407 1.13 -16.51 -10.88
N GLY A 408 1.75 -16.92 -11.97
CA GLY A 408 3.19 -16.77 -12.11
C GLY A 408 3.64 -15.32 -12.03
N PHE A 409 4.81 -15.06 -11.44
CA PHE A 409 5.36 -13.71 -11.33
C PHE A 409 6.63 -13.54 -12.18
N PRO A 410 6.82 -12.41 -12.89
CA PRO A 410 8.04 -12.20 -13.67
C PRO A 410 9.28 -12.05 -12.79
N LYS A 411 10.39 -12.72 -13.16
CA LYS A 411 11.67 -12.60 -12.43
C LYS A 411 12.14 -11.14 -12.42
N SER A 412 12.15 -10.48 -13.57
CA SER A 412 12.59 -9.09 -13.70
C SER A 412 11.80 -8.12 -12.81
N HIS A 413 10.49 -8.32 -12.67
CA HIS A 413 9.65 -7.54 -11.76
C HIS A 413 9.97 -7.84 -10.29
N ALA A 414 10.20 -9.12 -9.95
CA ALA A 414 10.59 -9.52 -8.61
C ALA A 414 11.89 -8.86 -8.14
N TYR A 415 12.89 -8.76 -9.02
CA TYR A 415 14.13 -8.07 -8.71
C TYR A 415 13.92 -6.56 -8.51
N ALA A 416 13.15 -5.90 -9.39
CA ALA A 416 12.83 -4.47 -9.25
C ALA A 416 12.23 -4.15 -7.88
N PHE A 417 11.32 -5.02 -7.41
CA PHE A 417 10.68 -4.87 -6.11
C PHE A 417 11.58 -5.30 -4.95
N ALA A 418 12.44 -6.31 -5.12
CA ALA A 418 13.42 -6.72 -4.12
C ALA A 418 14.42 -5.60 -3.81
N VAL A 419 14.85 -4.84 -4.81
CA VAL A 419 15.71 -3.66 -4.61
C VAL A 419 15.00 -2.61 -3.76
N LEU A 420 13.73 -2.32 -4.03
CA LEU A 420 12.97 -1.36 -3.23
C LEU A 420 12.69 -1.89 -1.81
N ALA A 421 12.46 -3.20 -1.66
CA ALA A 421 12.34 -3.86 -0.36
C ALA A 421 13.63 -3.69 0.46
N TYR A 422 14.78 -4.01 -0.13
CA TYR A 422 16.09 -3.82 0.52
C TYR A 422 16.34 -2.36 0.86
N GLN A 423 16.12 -1.42 -0.06
CA GLN A 423 16.32 0.01 0.20
C GLN A 423 15.41 0.51 1.33
N SER A 424 14.16 0.04 1.40
CA SER A 424 13.27 0.37 2.51
C SER A 424 13.78 -0.18 3.85
N ALA A 425 14.32 -1.41 3.86
CA ALA A 425 14.93 -2.02 5.04
C ALA A 425 16.18 -1.27 5.49
N TRP A 426 17.06 -0.94 4.55
CA TRP A 426 18.30 -0.20 4.80
C TRP A 426 18.02 1.21 5.31
N LEU A 427 17.05 1.94 4.73
CA LEU A 427 16.66 3.25 5.23
C LEU A 427 16.07 3.18 6.65
N ARG A 428 15.21 2.18 6.94
CA ARG A 428 14.67 1.98 8.29
C ARG A 428 15.75 1.65 9.31
N TYR A 429 16.75 0.87 8.91
CA TYR A 429 17.87 0.50 9.76
C TYR A 429 18.83 1.67 10.01
N SER A 430 19.25 2.37 8.96
CA SER A 430 20.28 3.42 9.02
C SER A 430 19.73 4.80 9.42
N TYR A 431 18.50 5.12 9.04
CA TYR A 431 17.84 6.41 9.27
C TYR A 431 16.40 6.22 9.81
N PRO A 432 16.24 5.56 10.98
CA PRO A 432 14.92 5.18 11.49
C PRO A 432 14.00 6.37 11.72
N ALA A 433 14.48 7.49 12.28
CA ALA A 433 13.64 8.64 12.59
C ALA A 433 13.02 9.25 11.33
N GLU A 434 13.84 9.48 10.30
CA GLU A 434 13.45 10.02 9.01
C GLU A 434 12.56 9.04 8.23
N TYR A 435 12.87 7.74 8.29
CA TYR A 435 12.05 6.70 7.68
C TYR A 435 10.66 6.62 8.30
N TYR A 436 10.55 6.59 9.64
CA TYR A 436 9.24 6.53 10.32
C TYR A 436 8.44 7.82 10.14
N ALA A 437 9.09 9.00 10.08
CA ALA A 437 8.43 10.25 9.72
C ALA A 437 7.76 10.15 8.35
N ALA A 438 8.54 9.80 7.32
CA ALA A 438 8.04 9.62 5.96
C ALA A 438 6.98 8.52 5.87
N LEU A 439 7.12 7.44 6.66
CA LEU A 439 6.17 6.33 6.67
C LEU A 439 4.80 6.74 7.22
N ILE A 440 4.76 7.55 8.28
CA ILE A 440 3.51 8.09 8.86
C ILE A 440 2.84 9.05 7.87
N ASP A 441 3.62 9.94 7.26
CA ASP A 441 3.10 10.97 6.37
C ASP A 441 2.56 10.44 5.03
N ASN A 442 2.99 9.24 4.61
CA ASN A 442 2.56 8.62 3.36
C ASN A 442 1.39 7.63 3.49
N GLN A 443 0.79 7.51 4.68
CA GLN A 443 -0.37 6.65 4.92
C GLN A 443 -1.64 7.17 4.20
N PRO A 444 -2.57 6.28 3.83
CA PRO A 444 -2.57 4.82 4.03
C PRO A 444 -1.62 4.08 3.05
N MET A 445 -0.82 3.16 3.58
CA MET A 445 0.05 2.27 2.81
C MET A 445 0.32 0.99 3.61
N GLY A 446 0.53 -0.13 2.91
CA GLY A 446 0.92 -1.39 3.52
C GLY A 446 -0.22 -2.06 4.29
N PHE A 447 0.12 -2.97 5.21
CA PHE A 447 -0.85 -3.79 5.95
C PHE A 447 -1.20 -3.25 7.34
N TYR A 448 -0.39 -2.32 7.87
CA TYR A 448 -0.45 -1.95 9.28
C TYR A 448 -0.97 -0.52 9.46
N PRO A 449 -1.92 -0.31 10.39
CA PRO A 449 -2.37 1.03 10.74
C PRO A 449 -1.27 1.81 11.47
N VAL A 450 -1.40 3.14 11.46
CA VAL A 450 -0.40 4.08 12.01
C VAL A 450 0.02 3.75 13.44
N HIS A 451 -0.90 3.34 14.32
CA HIS A 451 -0.55 2.98 15.70
C HIS A 451 0.39 1.78 15.81
N VAL A 452 0.33 0.82 14.88
CA VAL A 452 1.28 -0.30 14.86
C VAL A 452 2.65 0.19 14.42
N LEU A 453 2.71 1.03 13.37
CA LEU A 453 3.94 1.61 12.87
C LEU A 453 4.63 2.48 13.93
N VAL A 454 3.87 3.26 14.70
CA VAL A 454 4.39 4.04 15.83
C VAL A 454 4.94 3.16 16.96
N ASN A 455 4.27 2.05 17.28
CA ASN A 455 4.79 1.12 18.27
C ASN A 455 6.03 0.37 17.75
N ASP A 456 6.11 0.12 16.45
CA ASP A 456 7.31 -0.42 15.82
C ASP A 456 8.47 0.59 15.91
N ALA A 457 8.23 1.87 15.61
CA ALA A 457 9.22 2.94 15.80
C ALA A 457 9.77 2.97 17.23
N LYS A 458 8.89 2.84 18.24
CA LYS A 458 9.29 2.75 19.65
C LYS A 458 10.18 1.54 19.96
N ARG A 459 9.91 0.38 19.35
CA ARG A 459 10.78 -0.81 19.49
C ARG A 459 12.16 -0.61 18.86
N HIS A 460 12.25 0.27 17.87
CA HIS A 460 13.50 0.70 17.24
C HIS A 460 14.14 1.92 17.93
N GLY A 461 13.74 2.22 19.17
CA GLY A 461 14.34 3.29 19.97
C GLY A 461 13.90 4.71 19.60
N ILE A 462 12.86 4.87 18.77
CA ILE A 462 12.34 6.19 18.40
C ILE A 462 11.23 6.61 19.35
N ALA A 463 11.48 7.65 20.15
CA ALA A 463 10.48 8.22 21.04
C ALA A 463 9.47 9.08 20.25
N VAL A 464 8.21 8.67 20.25
CA VAL A 464 7.14 9.42 19.55
C VAL A 464 6.49 10.42 20.50
N GLN A 465 6.66 11.71 20.18
CA GLN A 465 6.15 12.83 20.94
C GLN A 465 4.66 13.07 20.65
N ARG A 466 4.00 13.85 21.51
CA ARG A 466 2.64 14.35 21.24
C ARG A 466 2.68 15.44 20.19
N VAL A 467 1.64 15.52 19.38
CA VAL A 467 1.39 16.69 18.50
C VAL A 467 1.41 17.95 19.38
N SER A 468 1.95 19.05 18.86
CA SER A 468 2.01 20.33 19.57
C SER A 468 1.80 21.48 18.59
N ILE A 469 0.88 22.40 18.89
CA ILE A 469 0.61 23.56 18.02
C ILE A 469 1.85 24.45 17.84
N ASN A 470 2.68 24.54 18.88
CA ASN A 470 3.86 25.42 18.90
C ASN A 470 5.14 24.74 18.40
N ARG A 471 5.16 23.40 18.24
CA ARG A 471 6.38 22.67 17.84
C ARG A 471 6.19 21.82 16.58
N SER A 472 5.03 21.22 16.37
CA SER A 472 4.81 20.33 15.22
C SER A 472 4.88 21.13 13.91
N GLY A 473 5.54 20.56 12.91
CA GLY A 473 5.46 21.04 11.54
C GLY A 473 4.11 20.70 10.89
N VAL A 474 3.98 21.04 9.61
CA VAL A 474 2.84 20.61 8.79
C VAL A 474 2.79 19.08 8.76
N ARG A 475 3.91 18.47 8.39
CA ARG A 475 4.15 17.02 8.34
C ARG A 475 5.04 16.57 9.51
N CYS A 476 5.24 15.27 9.64
CA CYS A 476 6.04 14.68 10.71
C CYS A 476 7.48 15.19 10.67
N THR A 477 8.01 15.58 11.83
CA THR A 477 9.36 16.12 11.96
C THR A 477 10.24 15.13 12.71
N PRO A 478 11.29 14.56 12.07
CA PRO A 478 12.25 13.71 12.75
C PRO A 478 13.22 14.54 13.59
N GLY A 479 13.68 13.97 14.70
CA GLY A 479 14.76 14.50 15.54
C GLY A 479 15.65 13.37 16.04
N ALA A 480 16.73 13.71 16.75
CA ALA A 480 17.68 12.72 17.28
C ALA A 480 16.99 11.74 18.24
N GLY A 481 16.72 10.51 17.77
CA GLY A 481 16.03 9.47 18.54
C GLY A 481 14.54 9.78 18.84
N GLN A 482 13.96 10.78 18.18
CA GLN A 482 12.60 11.24 18.47
C GLN A 482 11.82 11.54 17.19
N LEU A 483 10.50 11.46 17.30
CA LEU A 483 9.57 11.73 16.21
C LEU A 483 8.48 12.65 16.71
N LEU A 484 8.27 13.78 16.02
CA LEU A 484 7.18 14.71 16.32
C LEU A 484 6.12 14.63 15.22
N PRO A 485 4.93 14.05 15.50
CA PRO A 485 3.85 13.99 14.53
C PRO A 485 3.43 15.38 14.03
N GLY A 486 3.19 15.49 12.73
CA GLY A 486 2.77 16.73 12.08
C GLY A 486 1.31 17.07 12.38
N LEU A 487 0.94 18.34 12.18
CA LEU A 487 -0.44 18.79 12.36
C LEU A 487 -1.43 18.10 11.40
N THR A 488 -0.97 17.64 10.23
CA THR A 488 -1.79 16.88 9.27
C THR A 488 -2.28 15.54 9.82
N THR A 489 -1.64 14.99 10.86
CA THR A 489 -2.09 13.76 11.52
C THR A 489 -3.37 13.96 12.33
N VAL A 490 -3.74 15.21 12.65
CA VAL A 490 -4.97 15.55 13.36
C VAL A 490 -6.14 15.51 12.38
N ARG A 491 -7.07 14.56 12.59
CA ARG A 491 -8.27 14.42 11.77
C ARG A 491 -9.05 15.74 11.69
N GLY A 492 -9.41 16.14 10.46
CA GLY A 492 -10.22 17.33 10.19
C GLY A 492 -9.42 18.62 9.96
N LEU A 493 -8.12 18.63 10.26
CA LEU A 493 -7.27 19.81 10.07
C LEU A 493 -6.90 20.00 8.58
N GLY A 494 -6.41 18.93 7.93
CA GLY A 494 -6.03 18.95 6.51
C GLY A 494 -4.76 19.77 6.23
N GLU A 495 -4.15 19.58 5.07
CA GLU A 495 -2.83 20.14 4.77
C GLU A 495 -2.82 21.68 4.65
N ARG A 496 -3.81 22.25 3.97
CA ARG A 496 -3.91 23.71 3.78
C ARG A 496 -4.02 24.47 5.12
N LEU A 497 -4.80 23.95 6.07
CA LEU A 497 -4.95 24.58 7.38
C LEU A 497 -3.69 24.39 8.23
N ALA A 498 -3.05 23.23 8.16
CA ALA A 498 -1.76 22.98 8.82
C ALA A 498 -0.69 23.98 8.34
N GLN A 499 -0.59 24.19 7.04
CA GLN A 499 0.33 25.18 6.45
C GLN A 499 0.02 26.59 6.95
N ALA A 500 -1.25 27.00 6.98
CA ALA A 500 -1.66 28.31 7.48
C ALA A 500 -1.32 28.49 8.97
N LEU A 501 -1.55 27.48 9.81
CA LEU A 501 -1.20 27.51 11.23
C LEU A 501 0.31 27.65 11.46
N VAL A 502 1.11 26.90 10.71
CA VAL A 502 2.58 26.94 10.80
C VAL A 502 3.12 28.29 10.31
N ALA A 503 2.65 28.78 9.17
CA ALA A 503 3.04 30.07 8.63
C ALA A 503 2.68 31.23 9.58
N GLU A 504 1.47 31.21 10.15
CA GLU A 504 1.03 32.21 11.12
C GLU A 504 1.87 32.20 12.41
N ARG A 505 2.27 31.00 12.88
CA ARG A 505 3.18 30.82 14.00
C ARG A 505 4.58 31.35 13.70
N GLU A 506 5.10 31.09 12.50
CA GLU A 506 6.45 31.53 12.10
C GLU A 506 6.52 33.04 11.88
N ALA A 507 5.45 33.65 11.35
CA ALA A 507 5.38 35.09 11.14
C ALA A 507 5.20 35.90 12.43
N HIS A 508 4.35 35.45 13.36
CA HIS A 508 3.96 36.23 14.55
C HIS A 508 4.34 35.58 15.89
N GLY A 509 5.18 34.54 15.86
CA GLY A 509 5.66 33.84 17.06
C GLY A 509 4.69 32.78 17.61
N PRO A 510 5.09 32.06 18.67
CA PRO A 510 4.31 30.96 19.25
C PRO A 510 2.97 31.44 19.79
N PHE A 511 1.95 30.58 19.70
CA PHE A 511 0.64 30.85 20.29
C PHE A 511 0.73 30.82 21.81
N ARG A 512 0.12 31.80 22.47
CA ARG A 512 0.21 31.95 23.94
C ARG A 512 -1.01 31.43 24.69
N SER A 513 -2.17 31.38 24.03
CA SER A 513 -3.43 30.92 24.63
C SER A 513 -4.41 30.45 23.56
N LEU A 514 -5.50 29.81 23.99
CA LEU A 514 -6.58 29.42 23.09
C LEU A 514 -7.21 30.64 22.39
N GLY A 515 -7.44 31.73 23.12
CA GLY A 515 -7.98 32.97 22.54
C GLY A 515 -7.02 33.64 21.55
N ASP A 516 -5.71 33.56 21.77
CA ASP A 516 -4.70 34.02 20.81
C ASP A 516 -4.74 33.20 19.52
N LEU A 517 -4.73 31.86 19.64
CA LEU A 517 -4.84 30.95 18.50
C LEU A 517 -6.10 31.22 17.67
N LEU A 518 -7.27 31.29 18.31
CA LEU A 518 -8.55 31.48 17.61
C LEU A 518 -8.63 32.84 16.90
N ARG A 519 -8.13 33.91 17.51
CA ARG A 519 -8.14 35.26 16.91
C ARG A 519 -7.20 35.37 15.71
N ARG A 520 -6.00 34.79 15.80
CA ARG A 520 -4.98 34.85 14.74
C ARG A 520 -5.35 34.01 13.52
N THR A 521 -5.99 32.86 13.75
CA THR A 521 -6.12 31.84 12.69
C THR A 521 -7.55 31.64 12.20
N GLY A 522 -8.56 31.97 13.02
CA GLY A 522 -9.97 31.75 12.68
C GLY A 522 -10.35 30.28 12.45
N ILE A 523 -9.60 29.33 13.03
CA ILE A 523 -9.84 27.89 12.82
C ILE A 523 -11.27 27.48 13.22
N PRO A 524 -11.88 26.51 12.50
CA PRO A 524 -13.20 26.01 12.85
C PRO A 524 -13.24 25.35 14.24
N TYR A 525 -14.39 25.42 14.91
CA TYR A 525 -14.62 24.82 16.22
C TYR A 525 -14.17 23.35 16.28
N ALA A 526 -14.60 22.53 15.32
CA ALA A 526 -14.27 21.09 15.27
C ALA A 526 -12.76 20.82 15.18
N VAL A 527 -12.00 21.73 14.56
CA VAL A 527 -10.53 21.61 14.48
C VAL A 527 -9.89 21.98 15.81
N ALA A 528 -10.34 23.08 16.43
CA ALA A 528 -9.88 23.48 17.75
C ALA A 528 -10.18 22.40 18.80
N GLU A 529 -11.38 21.83 18.79
CA GLU A 529 -11.79 20.71 19.63
C GLU A 529 -10.87 19.50 19.44
N SER A 530 -10.55 19.16 18.18
CA SER A 530 -9.66 18.05 17.86
C SER A 530 -8.24 18.28 18.39
N LEU A 531 -7.70 19.49 18.24
CA LEU A 531 -6.38 19.87 18.77
C LEU A 531 -6.32 19.81 20.30
N ILE A 532 -7.37 20.25 20.99
CA ILE A 532 -7.48 20.17 22.45
C ILE A 532 -7.56 18.70 22.88
N ALA A 533 -8.43 17.92 22.24
CA ALA A 533 -8.70 16.54 22.62
C ALA A 533 -7.46 15.63 22.51
N VAL A 534 -6.54 15.91 21.58
CA VAL A 534 -5.25 15.19 21.45
C VAL A 534 -4.12 15.79 22.30
N GLY A 535 -4.39 16.89 23.00
CA GLY A 535 -3.44 17.58 23.86
C GLY A 535 -2.40 18.43 23.11
N ALA A 536 -2.69 18.84 21.87
CA ALA A 536 -1.78 19.68 21.07
C ALA A 536 -1.57 21.08 21.65
N LEU A 537 -2.47 21.52 22.53
CA LEU A 537 -2.45 22.84 23.18
C LEU A 537 -1.87 22.79 24.60
N GLY A 538 -1.17 21.71 24.97
CA GLY A 538 -0.60 21.56 26.32
C GLY A 538 0.39 22.66 26.73
N ALA A 539 0.96 23.38 25.76
CA ALA A 539 1.84 24.53 26.02
C ALA A 539 1.13 25.71 26.70
N PHE A 540 -0.20 25.74 26.74
CA PHE A 540 -0.98 26.80 27.39
C PHE A 540 -1.13 26.60 28.90
N GLY A 541 -0.64 25.49 29.46
CA GLY A 541 -0.66 25.21 30.90
C GLY A 541 -2.02 24.78 31.45
N LEU A 542 -3.02 24.55 30.59
CA LEU A 542 -4.39 24.18 30.97
C LEU A 542 -4.70 22.71 30.63
N GLY A 543 -5.60 22.11 31.41
CA GLY A 543 -6.08 20.74 31.17
C GLY A 543 -6.92 20.61 29.89
N ARG A 544 -7.08 19.39 29.37
CA ARG A 544 -7.87 19.18 28.12
C ARG A 544 -9.34 19.56 28.34
N ARG A 545 -9.92 19.21 29.50
CA ARG A 545 -11.32 19.56 29.83
C ARG A 545 -11.54 21.06 30.01
N GLU A 546 -10.58 21.73 30.64
CA GLU A 546 -10.62 23.17 30.85
C GLU A 546 -10.52 23.94 29.52
N LEU A 547 -9.64 23.52 28.62
CA LEU A 547 -9.55 24.09 27.27
C LEU A 547 -10.83 23.85 26.45
N LEU A 548 -11.47 22.69 26.56
CA LEU A 548 -12.76 22.43 25.91
C LEU A 548 -13.87 23.32 26.46
N TRP A 549 -13.88 23.57 27.77
CA TRP A 549 -14.81 24.51 28.40
C TRP A 549 -14.58 25.93 27.88
N GLN A 550 -13.33 26.41 27.88
CA GLN A 550 -12.98 27.72 27.33
C GLN A 550 -13.31 27.85 25.84
N LEU A 551 -13.15 26.77 25.06
CA LEU A 551 -13.54 26.77 23.65
C LEU A 551 -15.04 27.05 23.48
N GLY A 552 -15.89 26.46 24.33
CA GLY A 552 -17.33 26.71 24.33
C GLY A 552 -17.70 28.16 24.66
N LEU A 553 -16.93 28.82 25.53
CA LEU A 553 -17.11 30.24 25.87
C LEU A 553 -16.64 31.18 24.75
N LEU A 554 -15.49 30.88 24.14
CA LEU A 554 -14.86 31.71 23.10
C LEU A 554 -15.50 31.55 21.72
N LEU A 555 -16.07 30.37 21.44
CA LEU A 555 -16.83 30.04 20.25
C LEU A 555 -18.15 29.37 20.66
N PRO A 556 -19.15 30.16 21.10
CA PRO A 556 -20.46 29.61 21.40
C PRO A 556 -21.00 28.89 20.15
N GLN A 557 -21.39 27.62 20.28
CA GLN A 557 -21.97 26.82 19.18
C GLN A 557 -23.31 27.38 18.66
N SER A 558 -23.80 28.49 19.23
CA SER A 558 -25.07 29.10 18.87
C SER A 558 -25.00 29.84 17.53
N ALA A 559 -25.15 29.05 16.46
CA ALA A 559 -25.79 29.50 15.22
C ALA A 559 -27.34 29.58 15.37
N ALA A 560 -27.88 29.67 16.59
CA ALA A 560 -29.33 29.66 16.85
C ALA A 560 -29.81 30.73 17.85
N ALA A 561 -28.95 31.63 18.32
CA ALA A 561 -29.37 32.84 19.02
C ALA A 561 -29.39 33.99 18.00
N PRO A 562 -30.54 34.64 17.76
CA PRO A 562 -30.56 35.83 16.93
C PRO A 562 -29.57 36.83 17.55
N ALA A 563 -28.56 37.22 16.78
CA ALA A 563 -27.65 38.27 17.18
C ALA A 563 -28.49 39.49 17.58
N ALA A 564 -28.35 39.96 18.81
CA ALA A 564 -28.96 41.21 19.24
C ALA A 564 -28.60 42.30 18.23
N ALA A 565 -29.60 43.03 17.75
CA ALA A 565 -29.43 44.10 16.79
C ALA A 565 -28.39 45.12 17.33
N GLY A 566 -27.23 45.21 16.67
CA GLY A 566 -26.18 46.18 17.03
C GLY A 566 -24.75 45.64 17.12
N THR A 567 -24.49 44.33 17.04
CA THR A 567 -23.08 43.83 17.04
C THR A 567 -22.35 44.17 15.74
N PRO A 568 -21.21 44.91 15.79
CA PRO A 568 -20.43 45.21 14.60
C PRO A 568 -19.90 43.92 13.94
N ARG A 569 -20.15 43.78 12.63
CA ARG A 569 -19.68 42.66 11.82
C ARG A 569 -18.33 43.00 11.18
N GLY A 570 -17.38 42.06 11.26
CA GLY A 570 -16.10 42.18 10.54
C GLY A 570 -16.24 41.87 9.04
N PRO A 571 -15.15 41.98 8.25
CA PRO A 571 -15.16 41.72 6.80
C PRO A 571 -15.61 40.30 6.40
N THR A 572 -15.66 39.36 7.35
CA THR A 572 -16.09 37.97 7.17
C THR A 572 -17.54 37.71 7.63
N GLY A 573 -18.31 38.76 7.96
CA GLY A 573 -19.72 38.65 8.34
C GLY A 573 -20.00 38.06 9.74
N ARG A 574 -18.96 37.69 10.49
CA ARG A 574 -19.08 37.18 11.87
C ARG A 574 -19.24 38.34 12.87
N PRO A 575 -20.08 38.21 13.90
CA PRO A 575 -20.18 39.20 14.97
C PRO A 575 -18.82 39.30 15.68
N ARG A 576 -18.21 40.50 15.68
CA ARG A 576 -17.08 40.82 16.56
C ARG A 576 -17.69 41.21 17.90
N GLN A 577 -17.76 40.28 18.85
CA GLN A 577 -17.81 40.70 20.24
C GLN A 577 -16.48 41.39 20.52
N LEU A 578 -16.51 42.71 20.76
CA LEU A 578 -15.36 43.44 21.26
C LEU A 578 -14.99 42.78 22.60
N ALA A 579 -13.84 42.11 22.64
CA ALA A 579 -13.31 41.57 23.87
C ALA A 579 -12.96 42.75 24.79
N LEU A 580 -13.90 43.15 25.63
CA LEU A 580 -13.57 43.86 26.86
C LEU A 580 -12.57 42.97 27.58
N ALA A 581 -11.35 43.47 27.79
CA ALA A 581 -10.32 42.82 28.59
C ALA A 581 -10.73 42.86 30.07
N LEU A 582 -11.86 42.23 30.40
CA LEU A 582 -12.21 41.94 31.77
C LEU A 582 -11.35 40.72 32.16
N PRO A 583 -10.49 40.83 33.18
CA PRO A 583 -9.81 39.67 33.72
C PRO A 583 -10.90 38.70 34.17
N THR A 584 -11.02 37.59 33.45
CA THR A 584 -11.97 36.52 33.77
C THR A 584 -11.33 35.66 34.85
N GLU A 585 -11.07 36.26 36.01
CA GLU A 585 -11.05 35.52 37.27
C GLU A 585 -12.50 35.24 37.66
N GLN A 586 -13.25 34.58 36.76
CA GLN A 586 -14.46 33.89 37.20
C GLN A 586 -14.00 32.65 37.94
N ASP A 587 -14.69 32.28 39.02
CA ASP A 587 -14.52 31.02 39.74
C ASP A 587 -14.69 29.85 38.77
N MET A 588 -13.61 29.51 38.06
CA MET A 588 -13.59 28.40 37.13
C MET A 588 -13.74 27.14 37.96
N VAL A 589 -14.87 26.46 37.79
CA VAL A 589 -15.09 25.15 38.40
C VAL A 589 -13.86 24.28 38.07
N ARG A 590 -13.16 23.81 39.11
CA ARG A 590 -12.00 22.93 38.92
C ARG A 590 -12.48 21.62 38.32
N LEU A 591 -12.40 21.51 37.00
CA LEU A 591 -12.68 20.29 36.29
C LEU A 591 -11.50 19.34 36.49
N GLY A 592 -11.77 18.11 36.94
CA GLY A 592 -10.74 17.06 36.89
C GLY A 592 -10.27 16.87 35.45
N ASP A 593 -8.98 16.65 35.24
CA ASP A 593 -8.47 16.41 33.89
C ASP A 593 -8.93 15.04 33.35
N MET A 594 -8.76 14.81 32.04
CA MET A 594 -9.04 13.51 31.42
C MET A 594 -8.15 12.43 32.03
N SER A 595 -8.76 11.31 32.41
CA SER A 595 -8.06 10.08 32.81
C SER A 595 -7.18 9.53 31.68
N ALA A 596 -6.25 8.63 32.00
CA ALA A 596 -5.41 7.99 30.99
C ALA A 596 -6.25 7.25 29.92
N TRP A 597 -7.36 6.61 30.32
CA TRP A 597 -8.26 5.92 29.41
C TRP A 597 -8.96 6.87 28.45
N GLU A 598 -9.51 7.97 28.96
CA GLU A 598 -10.17 8.99 28.13
C GLU A 598 -9.19 9.63 27.13
N ARG A 599 -7.94 9.88 27.56
CA ARG A 599 -6.88 10.40 26.68
C ARG A 599 -6.56 9.42 25.55
N VAL A 600 -6.40 8.12 25.86
CA VAL A 600 -6.15 7.09 24.84
C VAL A 600 -7.30 7.00 23.84
N VAL A 601 -8.55 6.99 24.32
CA VAL A 601 -9.72 6.94 23.45
C VAL A 601 -9.78 8.17 22.52
N ALA A 602 -9.49 9.36 23.03
CA ALA A 602 -9.42 10.58 22.23
C ALA A 602 -8.29 10.53 21.19
N ASP A 603 -7.08 10.14 21.62
CA ASP A 603 -5.91 10.03 20.74
C ASP A 603 -6.20 9.04 19.58
N TYR A 604 -6.73 7.84 19.85
CA TYR A 604 -7.08 6.88 18.80
C TYR A 604 -8.20 7.35 17.87
N ARG A 605 -9.20 8.07 18.40
CA ARG A 605 -10.32 8.58 17.60
C ARG A 605 -9.87 9.66 16.60
N ILE A 606 -8.90 10.48 16.97
CA ILE A 606 -8.50 11.68 16.22
C ILE A 606 -7.18 11.49 15.47
N LEU A 607 -6.17 10.88 16.09
CA LEU A 607 -4.86 10.63 15.47
C LEU A 607 -4.74 9.23 14.87
N GLY A 608 -5.60 8.29 15.27
CA GLY A 608 -5.45 6.87 14.91
C GLY A 608 -4.29 6.16 15.63
N LEU A 609 -3.68 6.82 16.63
CA LEU A 609 -2.57 6.35 17.46
C LEU A 609 -2.59 7.03 18.83
N SER A 610 -1.92 6.48 19.85
CA SER A 610 -1.59 7.21 21.08
C SER A 610 -0.08 7.29 21.29
N PRO A 611 0.49 8.50 21.42
CA PRO A 611 1.91 8.66 21.71
C PRO A 611 2.26 8.18 23.12
N SER A 612 1.33 8.32 24.06
CA SER A 612 1.63 8.21 25.51
C SER A 612 1.44 6.82 26.07
N PHE A 613 0.38 6.12 25.66
CA PHE A 613 0.00 4.85 26.27
C PHE A 613 -0.39 3.83 25.21
N HIS A 614 -0.05 2.57 25.46
CA HIS A 614 -0.67 1.46 24.77
C HIS A 614 -1.93 1.04 25.53
N PRO A 615 -3.09 0.78 24.89
CA PRO A 615 -4.33 0.41 25.59
C PRO A 615 -4.16 -0.76 26.57
N LEU A 616 -3.46 -1.82 26.15
CA LEU A 616 -3.14 -2.95 27.04
C LEU A 616 -2.21 -2.62 28.19
N GLY A 617 -1.42 -1.54 28.10
CA GLY A 617 -0.60 -1.10 29.22
C GLY A 617 -1.46 -0.62 30.38
N LEU A 618 -2.60 0.01 30.09
CA LEU A 618 -3.55 0.48 31.12
C LEU A 618 -4.37 -0.67 31.73
N LEU A 619 -4.59 -1.75 30.97
CA LEU A 619 -5.31 -2.94 31.43
C LEU A 619 -4.39 -4.00 32.03
N ARG A 620 -3.06 -3.81 32.01
CA ARG A 620 -2.12 -4.90 32.26
C ARG A 620 -2.23 -5.44 33.68
N ASP A 621 -2.43 -4.55 34.64
CA ASP A 621 -2.52 -4.89 36.06
C ASP A 621 -3.83 -5.62 36.41
N ASP A 622 -4.87 -5.45 35.59
CA ASP A 622 -6.16 -6.14 35.73
C ASP A 622 -6.18 -7.54 35.07
N LEU A 623 -5.19 -7.85 34.23
CA LEU A 623 -5.12 -9.14 33.55
C LEU A 623 -4.54 -10.22 34.48
N PRO A 624 -5.11 -11.44 34.50
CA PRO A 624 -4.55 -12.55 35.27
C PRO A 624 -3.07 -12.80 34.94
N PRO A 625 -2.22 -13.15 35.93
CA PRO A 625 -0.79 -13.42 35.71
C PRO A 625 -0.51 -14.50 34.66
N ALA A 626 -1.46 -15.42 34.46
CA ALA A 626 -1.39 -16.48 33.43
C ALA A 626 -1.45 -15.96 31.98
N ILE A 627 -1.85 -14.70 31.76
CA ILE A 627 -1.89 -14.09 30.43
C ILE A 627 -0.51 -13.52 30.10
N LEU A 628 0.23 -14.22 29.25
CA LEU A 628 1.60 -13.86 28.92
C LEU A 628 1.65 -12.66 27.95
N PRO A 629 2.60 -11.71 28.16
CA PRO A 629 2.88 -10.67 27.18
C PRO A 629 3.55 -11.27 25.94
N ALA A 630 3.36 -10.65 24.79
CA ALA A 630 3.92 -11.12 23.52
C ALA A 630 5.45 -11.31 23.56
N ALA A 631 6.17 -10.50 24.35
CA ALA A 631 7.62 -10.63 24.53
C ALA A 631 8.01 -11.95 25.23
N ALA A 632 7.22 -12.40 26.21
CA ALA A 632 7.47 -13.64 26.94
C ALA A 632 7.17 -14.89 26.11
N LEU A 633 6.38 -14.78 25.05
CA LEU A 633 6.10 -15.93 24.16
C LEU A 633 7.37 -16.51 23.53
N ARG A 634 8.42 -15.70 23.36
CA ARG A 634 9.70 -16.15 22.78
C ARG A 634 10.46 -17.13 23.67
N SER A 635 10.20 -17.11 24.98
CA SER A 635 10.84 -18.02 25.95
C SER A 635 9.98 -19.22 26.32
N VAL A 636 8.76 -19.34 25.76
CA VAL A 636 7.89 -20.49 26.00
C VAL A 636 8.32 -21.64 25.07
N PRO A 637 8.45 -22.88 25.57
CA PRO A 637 8.80 -24.01 24.72
C PRO A 637 7.70 -24.30 23.69
N ASP A 638 8.09 -24.80 22.52
CA ASP A 638 7.16 -25.16 21.45
C ASP A 638 6.12 -26.20 21.91
N GLY A 639 4.93 -26.17 21.31
CA GLY A 639 3.82 -27.07 21.65
C GLY A 639 3.07 -26.78 22.95
N HIS A 640 3.45 -25.77 23.73
CA HIS A 640 2.77 -25.42 24.98
C HIS A 640 1.52 -24.55 24.75
N ALA A 641 0.45 -24.85 25.49
CA ALA A 641 -0.75 -24.03 25.51
C ALA A 641 -0.53 -22.76 26.35
N VAL A 642 -0.72 -21.60 25.75
CA VAL A 642 -0.58 -20.29 26.40
C VAL A 642 -1.80 -19.42 26.19
N ARG A 643 -2.06 -18.53 27.15
CA ARG A 643 -3.07 -17.47 27.02
C ARG A 643 -2.35 -16.14 26.85
N THR A 644 -2.80 -15.34 25.88
CA THR A 644 -2.29 -13.98 25.65
C THR A 644 -3.46 -13.02 25.37
N ALA A 645 -3.23 -11.73 25.53
CA ALA A 645 -4.19 -10.67 25.26
C ALA A 645 -3.55 -9.62 24.36
N GLY A 646 -4.31 -9.15 23.37
CA GLY A 646 -3.82 -8.32 22.26
C GLY A 646 -4.88 -7.33 21.81
N LEU A 647 -4.45 -6.24 21.17
CA LEU A 647 -5.35 -5.45 20.33
C LEU A 647 -5.41 -6.10 18.94
N VAL A 648 -6.61 -6.35 18.45
CA VAL A 648 -6.81 -6.87 17.09
C VAL A 648 -6.51 -5.77 16.07
N VAL A 649 -5.47 -5.97 15.26
CA VAL A 649 -5.00 -5.00 14.26
C VAL A 649 -5.63 -5.25 12.89
N CYS A 650 -5.62 -6.51 12.44
CA CYS A 650 -6.10 -6.89 11.12
C CYS A 650 -6.73 -8.28 11.17
N ARG A 651 -7.82 -8.44 10.42
CA ARG A 651 -8.46 -9.74 10.18
C ARG A 651 -7.96 -10.26 8.84
N GLN A 652 -7.33 -11.43 8.84
CA GLN A 652 -6.84 -12.01 7.59
C GLN A 652 -8.00 -12.70 6.84
N ARG A 653 -8.21 -12.30 5.59
CA ARG A 653 -9.15 -12.95 4.66
C ARG A 653 -8.46 -13.21 3.30
N PRO A 654 -8.78 -14.30 2.59
CA PRO A 654 -9.67 -15.40 2.99
C PRO A 654 -9.09 -16.25 4.13
N GLY A 655 -9.93 -17.06 4.76
CA GLY A 655 -9.47 -18.04 5.76
C GLY A 655 -8.44 -19.00 5.17
N THR A 656 -7.64 -19.65 6.02
CA THR A 656 -6.70 -20.67 5.57
C THR A 656 -7.43 -21.81 4.85
N ALA A 657 -6.69 -22.66 4.11
CA ALA A 657 -7.25 -23.86 3.48
C ALA A 657 -7.97 -24.82 4.46
N LYS A 658 -7.76 -24.65 5.77
CA LYS A 658 -8.44 -25.39 6.86
C LYS A 658 -9.61 -24.61 7.50
N GLY A 659 -10.05 -23.51 6.91
CA GLY A 659 -11.17 -22.71 7.43
C GLY A 659 -10.83 -21.82 8.63
N PHE A 660 -9.58 -21.77 9.10
CA PHE A 660 -9.20 -20.85 10.17
C PHE A 660 -9.27 -19.41 9.67
N LEU A 661 -10.18 -18.65 10.28
CA LEU A 661 -10.21 -17.19 10.25
C LEU A 661 -9.44 -16.70 11.48
N PHE A 662 -8.31 -16.03 11.27
CA PHE A 662 -7.61 -15.36 12.35
C PHE A 662 -8.35 -14.06 12.67
N LEU A 663 -9.08 -14.08 13.79
CA LEU A 663 -9.92 -12.98 14.29
C LEU A 663 -9.11 -11.78 14.79
#